data_AF-A0A7C3VW72-F1
#
_entry.id   AF-A0A7C3VW72-F1
#
_cell.length_a   1.000
_cell.length_b   1.000
_cell.length_c   1.000
_cell.angle_alpha   90.00
_cell.angle_beta   90.00
_cell.angle_gamma   90.00
#
_symmetry.space_group_name_H-M   'P 1'
#
loop_
_entity.id
_entity.type
_entity.pdbx_description
1 polymer ?
#
loop_
_entity_poly.entity_id
_entity_poly.type
_entity_poly.pdbx_seq_one_letter_code
_entity_poly.pdbx_strand_id
1 'polypeptide(L)'
;MRIRHTGILHKSLLFIICLTMLMLMTPTCSAAPEFRAFWADTWHDGILSASQITDMVTIANTYNCNVIIPEVRKCGDAYYNSSPIYCPVCNAYHREPRASNILDPAPFDPLADLITKAHAVGIEVHPWIVTYRIWSKDWTDLPTDHIWYAHRPGGTSQDWSMRKSDGSYLDGNNYNLDPGIPAVQDYICKVVVDIVSRYNVDGFNWDYIRYPTGYYWGYNDITKARFYDEFGYYPPTSTSDTNWGTWAQYRRQQVTDLVRKCYLEIMALKQNVKHSVDTVGWMGGDPNVDYTQTRQYKEVYQDAKSWMQQHIIDVNILMNYKREYDTAQQADYRLWTSWLSTMQTTTGRHSVDGQAAYLNSITDSITQMQVARNAGIGICTYSYAVTNKDSQPNTDFWSAVKANLYTSKVSTPSMPWKTSPTNGILFGTITDAQGADDPIYLNWLYKATVQAKGPVTLTSTTDATGTYSFIDLTPGTYTLTVSKSGYVTVTGTVTVAAGQVVRRNFALNRLYVSDIKRTSADGTTVYIKKAIVTAGSDQLISAVYIEDENRSSAIKVQTNDTITEGSRISVTGTIDTNTLGERYLKNTKIRVISTGNPIPKPLGLTTKAVGGGDWFYTPGSSGKTLTGQRGVVGGTGLNNVAMLVRVFGKVTAVNPTEKWFYVDDGCGLQDGSGNIGLKVKCYDLAAGNSIPLPAQNAYVKVTGIVSIGTGYVPVLRPRKPADVVTLISPP
;
A
#
# COMPACT_ATOMS: atom_id res chain seq x y z
N MET A 1 -53.78 76.33 -8.91
CA MET A 1 -53.67 74.98 -8.33
C MET A 1 -54.07 73.96 -9.41
N ARG A 2 -53.30 73.86 -10.51
CA ARG A 2 -52.38 72.77 -10.90
C ARG A 2 -52.91 71.35 -10.66
N ILE A 3 -53.57 70.85 -11.70
CA ILE A 3 -53.95 69.46 -11.96
C ILE A 3 -52.66 68.65 -12.23
N ARG A 4 -52.42 67.58 -11.47
CA ARG A 4 -51.28 66.65 -11.64
C ARG A 4 -51.72 65.43 -12.45
N HIS A 5 -51.41 65.42 -13.73
CA HIS A 5 -51.35 64.23 -14.58
C HIS A 5 -49.88 63.77 -14.72
N THR A 6 -49.32 63.12 -13.71
CA THR A 6 -47.99 62.49 -13.83
C THR A 6 -47.85 61.38 -12.80
N GLY A 7 -48.26 60.15 -13.15
CA GLY A 7 -48.10 59.01 -12.24
C GLY A 7 -48.19 57.64 -12.89
N ILE A 8 -48.88 57.51 -14.02
CA ILE A 8 -49.16 56.19 -14.62
C ILE A 8 -48.24 55.88 -15.81
N LEU A 9 -47.70 56.89 -16.52
CA LEU A 9 -46.79 56.63 -17.65
C LEU A 9 -45.35 56.21 -17.24
N HIS A 10 -44.88 56.54 -16.03
CA HIS A 10 -43.49 56.24 -15.63
C HIS A 10 -43.28 54.80 -15.16
N LYS A 11 -44.32 54.12 -14.64
CA LYS A 11 -44.20 52.71 -14.23
C LYS A 11 -44.32 51.73 -15.40
N SER A 12 -45.13 52.07 -16.40
CA SER A 12 -45.26 51.25 -17.62
C SER A 12 -44.03 51.37 -18.53
N LEU A 13 -43.38 52.54 -18.59
CA LEU A 13 -42.16 52.72 -19.40
C LEU A 13 -40.94 52.01 -18.77
N LEU A 14 -40.79 52.00 -17.44
CA LEU A 14 -39.73 51.24 -16.76
C LEU A 14 -39.92 49.72 -16.89
N PHE A 15 -41.17 49.23 -16.83
CA PHE A 15 -41.46 47.80 -16.97
C PHE A 15 -41.24 47.33 -18.42
N ILE A 16 -41.55 48.16 -19.41
CA ILE A 16 -41.30 47.87 -20.83
C ILE A 16 -39.80 47.96 -21.15
N ILE A 17 -39.03 48.89 -20.55
CA ILE A 17 -37.56 48.96 -20.72
C ILE A 17 -36.85 47.79 -20.05
N CYS A 18 -37.31 47.31 -18.89
CA CYS A 18 -36.78 46.09 -18.28
C CYS A 18 -37.13 44.82 -19.07
N LEU A 19 -38.32 44.76 -19.70
CA LEU A 19 -38.73 43.62 -20.52
C LEU A 19 -38.05 43.60 -21.89
N THR A 20 -37.73 44.77 -22.48
CA THR A 20 -36.93 44.86 -23.72
C THR A 20 -35.44 44.66 -23.48
N MET A 21 -34.89 45.03 -22.31
CA MET A 21 -33.53 44.61 -21.90
C MET A 21 -33.44 43.10 -21.64
N LEU A 22 -34.51 42.44 -21.18
CA LEU A 22 -34.54 40.99 -20.99
C LEU A 22 -34.68 40.21 -22.32
N MET A 23 -35.26 40.82 -23.37
CA MET A 23 -35.43 40.21 -24.69
C MET A 23 -34.25 40.46 -25.66
N LEU A 24 -33.28 41.30 -25.29
CA LEU A 24 -32.05 41.55 -26.08
C LEU A 24 -30.83 40.75 -25.59
N MET A 25 -30.97 39.94 -24.54
CA MET A 25 -30.00 38.88 -24.24
C MET A 25 -30.32 37.67 -25.10
N THR A 26 -29.97 37.74 -26.39
CA THR A 26 -29.68 36.49 -27.11
C THR A 26 -28.64 35.75 -26.27
N PRO A 27 -28.88 34.52 -25.80
CA PRO A 27 -27.82 33.75 -25.19
C PRO A 27 -26.74 33.65 -26.26
N THR A 28 -25.62 34.35 -26.08
CA THR A 28 -24.41 33.99 -26.80
C THR A 28 -24.20 32.54 -26.40
N CYS A 29 -24.54 31.62 -27.31
CA CYS A 29 -24.29 30.21 -27.14
C CYS A 29 -22.77 30.07 -27.05
N SER A 30 -22.21 30.21 -25.84
CA SER A 30 -20.82 29.90 -25.58
C SER A 30 -20.67 28.43 -25.95
N ALA A 31 -19.72 28.14 -26.85
CA ALA A 31 -19.44 26.77 -27.24
C ALA A 31 -19.22 25.90 -25.98
N ALA A 32 -19.68 24.65 -26.03
CA ALA A 32 -19.62 23.74 -24.90
C ALA A 32 -18.17 23.59 -24.40
N PRO A 33 -17.95 23.47 -23.07
CA PRO A 33 -16.62 23.19 -22.52
C PRO A 33 -16.01 21.94 -23.15
N GLU A 34 -14.71 22.00 -23.43
CA GLU A 34 -13.99 20.93 -24.13
C GLU A 34 -12.54 20.91 -23.64
N PHE A 35 -12.00 19.72 -23.42
CA PHE A 35 -10.59 19.57 -23.06
C PHE A 35 -9.74 19.64 -24.33
N ARG A 36 -8.94 20.69 -24.47
CA ARG A 36 -8.13 20.97 -25.67
C ARG A 36 -6.66 21.09 -25.29
N ALA A 37 -5.99 19.96 -25.31
CA ALA A 37 -4.68 19.80 -24.73
C ALA A 37 -3.61 19.41 -25.75
N PHE A 38 -2.36 19.55 -25.34
CA PHE A 38 -1.23 18.87 -25.96
C PHE A 38 -0.19 18.50 -24.90
N TRP A 39 0.56 17.45 -25.20
CA TRP A 39 1.77 17.12 -24.43
C TRP A 39 2.97 17.90 -24.95
N ALA A 40 3.79 18.39 -24.03
CA ALA A 40 5.08 19.01 -24.32
C ALA A 40 6.18 18.15 -23.67
N ASP A 41 6.90 17.39 -24.49
CA ASP A 41 8.01 16.55 -24.06
C ASP A 41 9.29 17.37 -23.81
N THR A 42 10.28 16.75 -23.17
CA THR A 42 11.60 17.38 -22.90
C THR A 42 12.71 16.88 -23.82
N TRP A 43 12.35 16.34 -24.98
CA TRP A 43 13.29 16.01 -26.07
C TRP A 43 13.38 17.14 -27.10
N HIS A 44 12.36 18.00 -27.13
CA HIS A 44 12.27 19.15 -28.00
C HIS A 44 12.11 20.46 -27.21
N ASP A 45 12.07 21.57 -27.94
CA ASP A 45 11.74 22.88 -27.40
C ASP A 45 10.34 22.89 -26.77
N GLY A 46 10.22 23.57 -25.63
CA GLY A 46 8.95 23.73 -24.93
C GLY A 46 9.16 24.32 -23.55
N ILE A 47 9.76 23.55 -22.64
CA ILE A 47 9.98 23.97 -21.25
C ILE A 47 11.45 24.14 -20.87
N LEU A 48 12.40 24.11 -21.82
CA LEU A 48 13.82 24.12 -21.48
C LEU A 48 14.37 25.53 -21.19
N SER A 49 13.64 26.59 -21.53
CA SER A 49 13.97 27.99 -21.23
C SER A 49 12.73 28.87 -21.10
N ALA A 50 12.88 30.05 -20.50
CA ALA A 50 11.81 31.04 -20.39
C ALA A 50 11.30 31.51 -21.76
N SER A 51 12.17 31.56 -22.78
CA SER A 51 11.77 31.92 -24.15
C SER A 51 10.87 30.85 -24.76
N GLN A 52 11.28 29.58 -24.70
CA GLN A 52 10.49 28.46 -25.24
C GLN A 52 9.12 28.36 -24.57
N ILE A 53 9.05 28.58 -23.25
CA ILE A 53 7.79 28.61 -22.51
C ILE A 53 6.87 29.72 -23.02
N THR A 54 7.43 30.90 -23.32
CA THR A 54 6.68 32.04 -23.84
C THR A 54 6.08 31.72 -25.21
N ASP A 55 6.86 31.08 -26.09
CA ASP A 55 6.41 30.67 -27.42
C ASP A 55 5.30 29.61 -27.32
N MET A 56 5.47 28.62 -26.43
CA MET A 56 4.48 27.56 -26.22
C MET A 56 3.15 28.10 -25.69
N VAL A 57 3.19 28.98 -24.69
CA VAL A 57 1.97 29.63 -24.14
C VAL A 57 1.32 30.52 -25.20
N THR A 58 2.11 31.22 -26.02
CA THR A 58 1.61 32.05 -27.12
C THR A 58 0.90 31.21 -28.17
N ILE A 59 1.46 30.06 -28.57
CA ILE A 59 0.82 29.10 -29.48
C ILE A 59 -0.49 28.60 -28.87
N ALA A 60 -0.48 28.09 -27.64
CA ALA A 60 -1.66 27.56 -26.99
C ALA A 60 -2.81 28.60 -26.93
N ASN A 61 -2.49 29.83 -26.55
CA ASN A 61 -3.43 30.94 -26.48
C ASN A 61 -3.95 31.37 -27.86
N THR A 62 -3.07 31.42 -28.86
CA THR A 62 -3.41 31.84 -30.23
C THR A 62 -4.34 30.84 -30.91
N TYR A 63 -4.17 29.55 -30.65
CA TYR A 63 -4.90 28.47 -31.31
C TYR A 63 -6.01 27.86 -30.44
N ASN A 64 -6.39 28.55 -29.37
CA ASN A 64 -7.53 28.21 -28.50
C ASN A 64 -7.42 26.82 -27.81
N CYS A 65 -6.19 26.38 -27.54
CA CYS A 65 -5.91 25.31 -26.58
C CYS A 65 -6.11 25.84 -25.15
N ASN A 66 -6.49 24.98 -24.21
CA ASN A 66 -6.80 25.37 -22.83
C ASN A 66 -6.09 24.54 -21.76
N VAL A 67 -5.31 23.53 -22.14
CA VAL A 67 -4.46 22.76 -21.22
C VAL A 67 -3.09 22.50 -21.83
N ILE A 68 -2.03 22.68 -21.06
CA ILE A 68 -0.66 22.26 -21.40
C ILE A 68 -0.26 21.14 -20.44
N ILE A 69 0.24 20.03 -20.99
CA ILE A 69 0.72 18.87 -20.23
C ILE A 69 2.25 18.75 -20.40
N PRO A 70 3.06 19.48 -19.61
CA PRO A 70 4.52 19.49 -19.74
C PRO A 70 5.17 18.30 -19.01
N GLU A 71 6.12 17.61 -19.64
CA GLU A 71 6.95 16.59 -18.98
C GLU A 71 7.87 17.26 -17.95
N VAL A 72 7.63 17.06 -16.66
CA VAL A 72 8.42 17.68 -15.58
C VAL A 72 9.35 16.71 -14.86
N ARG A 73 9.27 15.42 -15.17
CA ARG A 73 10.16 14.36 -14.70
C ARG A 73 10.27 13.26 -15.76
N LYS A 74 11.43 13.11 -16.37
CA LYS A 74 11.66 12.19 -17.50
C LYS A 74 12.27 10.86 -17.06
N CYS A 75 13.25 10.90 -16.15
CA CYS A 75 14.03 9.71 -15.79
C CYS A 75 14.74 9.88 -14.43
N GLY A 76 14.01 10.28 -13.40
CA GLY A 76 14.65 10.60 -12.11
C GLY A 76 15.36 11.96 -12.12
N ASP A 77 14.80 12.91 -12.86
CA ASP A 77 15.22 14.30 -12.96
C ASP A 77 14.03 15.25 -12.76
N ALA A 78 14.30 16.54 -12.59
CA ALA A 78 13.30 17.56 -12.36
C ALA A 78 13.49 18.76 -13.30
N TYR A 79 12.42 19.11 -14.00
CA TYR A 79 12.25 20.40 -14.71
C TYR A 79 11.53 21.43 -13.83
N TYR A 80 11.79 21.33 -12.53
CA TYR A 80 11.24 22.14 -11.46
C TYR A 80 12.23 22.11 -10.29
N ASN A 81 12.17 23.08 -9.37
CA ASN A 81 13.04 23.06 -8.20
C ASN A 81 12.51 22.05 -7.16
N SER A 82 13.17 20.90 -6.98
CA SER A 82 12.71 19.81 -6.09
C SER A 82 13.12 19.99 -4.61
N SER A 83 12.30 19.48 -3.69
CA SER A 83 12.60 19.44 -2.24
C SER A 83 13.30 18.13 -1.83
N PRO A 84 14.01 18.08 -0.67
CA PRO A 84 14.46 16.81 -0.13
C PRO A 84 13.28 15.91 0.24
N ILE A 85 13.33 14.67 -0.25
CA ILE A 85 12.39 13.59 0.05
C ILE A 85 13.10 12.60 1.00
N TYR A 86 12.53 12.40 2.19
CA TYR A 86 13.07 11.43 3.15
C TYR A 86 12.75 10.00 2.70
N CYS A 87 13.80 9.18 2.57
CA CYS A 87 13.73 7.74 2.35
C CYS A 87 14.06 7.00 3.66
N PRO A 88 13.08 6.32 4.29
CA PRO A 88 13.31 5.58 5.53
C PRO A 88 14.11 4.28 5.34
N VAL A 89 14.23 3.76 4.11
CA VAL A 89 14.96 2.51 3.84
C VAL A 89 16.47 2.72 3.89
N CYS A 90 16.97 3.83 3.32
CA CYS A 90 18.38 4.21 3.38
C CYS A 90 18.67 5.23 4.50
N ASN A 91 17.65 5.68 5.25
CA ASN A 91 17.73 6.70 6.30
C ASN A 91 18.43 7.99 5.82
N ALA A 92 18.04 8.48 4.64
CA ALA A 92 18.63 9.65 4.01
C ALA A 92 17.58 10.49 3.27
N TYR A 93 17.93 11.76 3.03
CA TYR A 93 17.14 12.65 2.18
C TYR A 93 17.72 12.65 0.76
N HIS A 94 16.86 12.53 -0.25
CA HIS A 94 17.22 12.56 -1.66
C HIS A 94 16.45 13.66 -2.38
N ARG A 95 16.94 14.10 -3.54
CA ARG A 95 16.23 15.05 -4.41
C ARG A 95 16.13 14.48 -5.82
N GLU A 96 15.08 14.85 -6.52
CA GLU A 96 15.04 14.72 -7.98
C GLU A 96 15.97 15.80 -8.56
N PRO A 97 17.14 15.44 -9.12
CA PRO A 97 18.15 16.40 -9.56
C PRO A 97 17.63 17.26 -10.70
N ARG A 98 18.11 18.51 -10.78
CA ARG A 98 17.81 19.39 -11.91
C ARG A 98 18.21 18.71 -13.21
N ALA A 99 17.31 18.65 -14.19
CA ALA A 99 17.60 18.11 -15.51
C ALA A 99 18.73 18.91 -16.19
N SER A 100 19.70 18.20 -16.76
CA SER A 100 20.94 18.80 -17.32
C SER A 100 20.74 19.54 -18.63
N ASN A 101 19.64 19.30 -19.33
CA ASN A 101 19.29 19.93 -20.60
C ASN A 101 18.42 21.19 -20.45
N ILE A 102 18.14 21.66 -19.23
CA ILE A 102 17.51 22.97 -19.03
C ILE A 102 18.53 24.04 -19.43
N LEU A 103 18.15 24.89 -20.40
CA LEU A 103 19.05 25.84 -21.04
C LEU A 103 19.32 27.06 -20.15
N ASP A 104 18.28 27.54 -19.45
CA ASP A 104 18.43 28.67 -18.55
C ASP A 104 19.04 28.22 -17.21
N PRO A 105 20.06 28.94 -16.68
CA PRO A 105 20.76 28.53 -15.48
C PRO A 105 19.88 28.65 -14.23
N ALA A 106 20.26 27.95 -13.17
CA ALA A 106 19.67 28.17 -11.85
C ALA A 106 19.78 29.67 -11.44
N PRO A 107 18.77 30.24 -10.77
CA PRO A 107 17.65 29.58 -10.10
C PRO A 107 16.38 29.41 -10.96
N PHE A 108 16.45 29.50 -12.29
CA PHE A 108 15.29 29.36 -13.17
C PHE A 108 14.51 28.07 -12.90
N ASP A 109 13.20 28.20 -12.64
CA ASP A 109 12.27 27.09 -12.41
C ASP A 109 11.28 27.00 -13.58
N PRO A 110 11.46 26.03 -14.51
CA PRO A 110 10.61 25.94 -15.69
C PRO A 110 9.13 25.76 -15.40
N LEU A 111 8.78 24.91 -14.43
CA LEU A 111 7.38 24.67 -14.08
C LEU A 111 6.72 25.92 -13.48
N ALA A 112 7.43 26.66 -12.61
CA ALA A 112 6.90 27.91 -12.04
C ALA A 112 6.66 28.98 -13.12
N ASP A 113 7.60 29.15 -14.05
CA ASP A 113 7.51 30.12 -15.14
C ASP A 113 6.34 29.78 -16.08
N LEU A 114 6.20 28.50 -16.44
CA LEU A 114 5.09 28.03 -17.26
C LEU A 114 3.73 28.27 -16.60
N ILE A 115 3.56 27.90 -15.33
CA ILE A 115 2.31 28.12 -14.59
C ILE A 115 1.95 29.61 -14.60
N THR A 116 2.92 30.47 -14.29
CA THR A 116 2.70 31.93 -14.23
C THR A 116 2.21 32.47 -15.57
N LYS A 117 2.88 32.09 -16.66
CA LYS A 117 2.55 32.57 -18.02
C LYS A 117 1.24 31.98 -18.54
N ALA A 118 1.00 30.69 -18.32
CA ALA A 118 -0.22 30.01 -18.76
C ALA A 118 -1.47 30.54 -18.02
N HIS A 119 -1.38 30.74 -16.70
CA HIS A 119 -2.47 31.27 -15.89
C HIS A 119 -2.85 32.70 -16.28
N ALA A 120 -1.87 33.52 -16.68
CA ALA A 120 -2.12 34.89 -17.16
C ALA A 120 -3.03 34.95 -18.41
N VAL A 121 -3.16 33.85 -19.15
CA VAL A 121 -4.04 33.73 -20.33
C VAL A 121 -5.13 32.68 -20.18
N GLY A 122 -5.35 32.16 -18.97
CA GLY A 122 -6.43 31.21 -18.64
C GLY A 122 -6.21 29.79 -19.15
N ILE A 123 -4.96 29.35 -19.24
CA ILE A 123 -4.59 27.98 -19.67
C ILE A 123 -4.19 27.16 -18.45
N GLU A 124 -4.74 25.95 -18.35
CA GLU A 124 -4.40 25.01 -17.27
C GLU A 124 -3.03 24.35 -17.50
N VAL A 125 -2.31 24.04 -16.42
CA VAL A 125 -1.03 23.32 -16.46
C VAL A 125 -1.12 22.03 -15.65
N HIS A 126 -0.86 20.91 -16.32
CA HIS A 126 -0.93 19.56 -15.75
C HIS A 126 0.46 18.91 -15.84
N PRO A 127 1.37 19.13 -14.88
CA PRO A 127 2.69 18.50 -14.89
C PRO A 127 2.61 16.99 -15.08
N TRP A 128 3.32 16.51 -16.08
CA TRP A 128 3.45 15.11 -16.45
C TRP A 128 4.73 14.52 -15.87
N ILE A 129 4.64 13.36 -15.22
CA ILE A 129 5.82 12.54 -14.89
C ILE A 129 5.86 11.22 -15.64
N VAL A 130 7.06 10.79 -16.05
CA VAL A 130 7.36 9.39 -16.37
C VAL A 130 7.54 8.65 -15.05
N THR A 131 6.64 7.71 -14.79
CA THR A 131 6.42 7.16 -13.44
C THR A 131 7.62 6.42 -12.85
N TYR A 132 8.04 5.32 -13.48
CA TYR A 132 8.98 4.38 -12.87
C TYR A 132 10.42 4.55 -13.34
N ARG A 133 10.64 5.23 -14.47
CA ARG A 133 11.98 5.42 -15.02
C ARG A 133 12.82 6.25 -14.04
N ILE A 134 14.02 5.76 -13.72
CA ILE A 134 14.87 6.34 -12.67
C ILE A 134 16.33 6.56 -13.10
N TRP A 135 16.81 5.85 -14.11
CA TRP A 135 18.13 6.07 -14.67
C TRP A 135 18.23 5.52 -16.10
N SER A 136 19.07 6.13 -16.93
CA SER A 136 19.39 5.67 -18.29
C SER A 136 20.89 5.54 -18.47
N LYS A 137 21.33 4.54 -19.24
CA LYS A 137 22.73 4.39 -19.66
C LYS A 137 23.25 5.58 -20.46
N ASP A 138 22.35 6.34 -21.08
CA ASP A 138 22.70 7.52 -21.86
C ASP A 138 23.01 8.74 -20.96
N TRP A 139 22.86 8.61 -19.64
CA TRP A 139 23.12 9.67 -18.67
C TRP A 139 24.41 9.42 -17.90
N THR A 140 25.43 10.23 -18.18
CA THR A 140 26.75 10.15 -17.54
C THR A 140 26.86 11.00 -16.27
N ASP A 141 26.02 12.02 -16.11
CA ASP A 141 26.22 13.09 -15.13
C ASP A 141 25.18 13.08 -13.99
N LEU A 142 24.79 11.88 -13.54
CA LEU A 142 23.83 11.73 -12.44
C LEU A 142 24.49 12.07 -11.08
N PRO A 143 23.92 12.97 -10.26
CA PRO A 143 24.48 13.29 -8.94
C PRO A 143 24.60 12.07 -8.03
N THR A 144 25.70 11.96 -7.28
CA THR A 144 26.02 10.78 -6.46
C THR A 144 25.06 10.53 -5.30
N ASP A 145 24.33 11.56 -4.87
CA ASP A 145 23.26 11.50 -3.87
C ASP A 145 21.89 11.15 -4.47
N HIS A 146 21.80 10.89 -5.78
CA HIS A 146 20.58 10.43 -6.42
C HIS A 146 20.14 9.06 -5.89
N ILE A 147 18.83 8.89 -5.69
CA ILE A 147 18.25 7.71 -5.05
C ILE A 147 18.59 6.39 -5.76
N TRP A 148 18.85 6.45 -7.07
CA TRP A 148 19.34 5.33 -7.87
C TRP A 148 20.58 4.66 -7.26
N TYR A 149 21.57 5.42 -6.75
CA TYR A 149 22.80 4.83 -6.25
C TYR A 149 22.60 3.97 -5.00
N ALA A 150 21.65 4.36 -4.13
CA ALA A 150 21.30 3.59 -2.95
C ALA A 150 20.55 2.29 -3.32
N HIS A 151 19.70 2.34 -4.34
CA HIS A 151 18.69 1.31 -4.62
C HIS A 151 18.86 0.56 -5.95
N ARG A 152 19.95 0.77 -6.69
CA ARG A 152 20.30 0.00 -7.90
C ARG A 152 20.63 -1.47 -7.56
N PRO A 153 20.73 -2.36 -8.56
CA PRO A 153 21.20 -3.73 -8.32
C PRO A 153 22.63 -3.69 -7.75
N GLY A 154 22.82 -4.29 -6.57
CA GLY A 154 24.10 -4.24 -5.83
C GLY A 154 24.41 -2.90 -5.16
N GLY A 155 23.40 -2.05 -4.94
CA GLY A 155 23.52 -0.79 -4.19
C GLY A 155 23.79 -0.97 -2.69
N THR A 156 23.80 0.14 -1.94
CA THR A 156 24.06 0.15 -0.49
C THR A 156 22.82 -0.17 0.35
N SER A 157 21.64 -0.15 -0.26
CA SER A 157 20.34 -0.42 0.36
C SER A 157 19.57 -1.49 -0.44
N GLN A 158 18.28 -1.65 -0.14
CA GLN A 158 17.37 -2.55 -0.85
C GLN A 158 17.34 -2.26 -2.36
N ASP A 159 17.47 -3.28 -3.21
CA ASP A 159 17.33 -3.13 -4.67
C ASP A 159 15.87 -2.84 -5.06
N TRP A 160 15.63 -1.67 -5.64
CA TRP A 160 14.32 -1.22 -6.13
C TRP A 160 14.11 -1.43 -7.62
N SER A 161 15.08 -2.01 -8.32
CA SER A 161 15.08 -2.13 -9.77
C SER A 161 14.07 -3.17 -10.22
N MET A 162 13.29 -2.81 -11.25
CA MET A 162 12.37 -3.70 -11.92
C MET A 162 13.16 -4.73 -12.73
N ARG A 163 12.97 -6.00 -12.36
CA ARG A 163 13.69 -7.14 -12.95
C ARG A 163 12.79 -7.92 -13.90
N LYS A 164 13.37 -8.41 -14.99
CA LYS A 164 12.75 -9.37 -15.90
C LYS A 164 12.81 -10.79 -15.35
N SER A 165 11.98 -11.68 -15.88
CA SER A 165 11.98 -13.10 -15.53
C SER A 165 13.29 -13.82 -15.90
N ASP A 166 14.03 -13.33 -16.89
CA ASP A 166 15.36 -13.83 -17.26
C ASP A 166 16.50 -13.31 -16.35
N GLY A 167 16.15 -12.44 -15.40
CA GLY A 167 17.08 -11.86 -14.44
C GLY A 167 17.72 -10.54 -14.85
N SER A 168 17.52 -10.07 -16.08
CA SER A 168 18.01 -8.76 -16.55
C SER A 168 17.09 -7.59 -16.11
N TYR A 169 17.55 -6.35 -16.26
CA TYR A 169 16.86 -5.15 -15.73
C TYR A 169 16.51 -4.09 -16.78
N LEU A 170 17.14 -4.13 -17.95
CA LEU A 170 17.13 -3.04 -18.91
C LEU A 170 15.89 -3.06 -19.81
N ASP A 171 15.20 -1.92 -19.86
CA ASP A 171 14.18 -1.58 -20.85
C ASP A 171 14.80 -0.63 -21.88
N GLY A 172 15.34 -1.21 -22.97
CA GLY A 172 16.29 -0.50 -23.83
C GLY A 172 17.52 -0.08 -23.03
N ASN A 173 17.72 1.23 -22.89
CA ASN A 173 18.80 1.81 -22.08
C ASN A 173 18.38 2.19 -20.65
N ASN A 174 17.11 2.00 -20.29
CA ASN A 174 16.54 2.52 -19.05
C ASN A 174 16.44 1.47 -17.94
N TYR A 175 16.58 1.95 -16.71
CA TYR A 175 16.16 1.27 -15.50
C TYR A 175 14.87 1.88 -14.98
N ASN A 176 13.99 1.00 -14.50
CA ASN A 176 12.71 1.34 -13.93
C ASN A 176 12.62 0.84 -12.47
N LEU A 177 11.89 1.55 -11.62
CA LEU A 177 11.56 1.12 -10.27
C LEU A 177 10.41 0.10 -10.28
N ASP A 178 10.48 -0.93 -9.44
CA ASP A 178 9.45 -1.98 -9.37
C ASP A 178 8.26 -1.53 -8.50
N PRO A 179 7.03 -1.40 -9.03
CA PRO A 179 5.86 -1.01 -8.23
C PRO A 179 5.44 -2.08 -7.22
N GLY A 180 5.96 -3.30 -7.35
CA GLY A 180 5.80 -4.36 -6.36
C GLY A 180 6.59 -4.14 -5.07
N ILE A 181 7.28 -3.00 -4.91
CA ILE A 181 8.01 -2.65 -3.69
C ILE A 181 7.28 -1.49 -2.97
N PRO A 182 6.84 -1.66 -1.71
CA PRO A 182 6.07 -0.63 -1.00
C PRO A 182 6.80 0.72 -0.90
N ALA A 183 8.11 0.70 -0.66
CA ALA A 183 8.92 1.90 -0.56
C ALA A 183 9.03 2.67 -1.90
N VAL A 184 8.96 1.98 -3.05
CA VAL A 184 8.87 2.63 -4.37
C VAL A 184 7.55 3.37 -4.53
N GLN A 185 6.43 2.75 -4.12
CA GLN A 185 5.12 3.41 -4.17
C GLN A 185 5.09 4.67 -3.29
N ASP A 186 5.67 4.60 -2.10
CA ASP A 186 5.79 5.75 -1.20
C ASP A 186 6.70 6.85 -1.77
N TYR A 187 7.85 6.49 -2.34
CA TYR A 187 8.77 7.42 -2.97
C TYR A 187 8.10 8.18 -4.12
N ILE A 188 7.49 7.48 -5.07
CA ILE A 188 6.83 8.10 -6.23
C ILE A 188 5.67 9.00 -5.78
N CYS A 189 4.88 8.54 -4.79
CA CYS A 189 3.81 9.37 -4.22
C CYS A 189 4.36 10.66 -3.58
N LYS A 190 5.50 10.61 -2.90
CA LYS A 190 6.16 11.81 -2.35
C LYS A 190 6.65 12.77 -3.45
N VAL A 191 7.09 12.27 -4.60
CA VAL A 191 7.41 13.10 -5.77
C VAL A 191 6.16 13.84 -6.27
N VAL A 192 5.02 13.14 -6.37
CA VAL A 192 3.73 13.77 -6.74
C VAL A 192 3.31 14.83 -5.72
N VAL A 193 3.39 14.49 -4.43
CA VAL A 193 3.05 15.42 -3.34
C VAL A 193 3.97 16.65 -3.33
N ASP A 194 5.27 16.49 -3.63
CA ASP A 194 6.20 17.62 -3.73
C ASP A 194 5.76 18.62 -4.81
N ILE A 195 5.38 18.12 -6.00
CA ILE A 195 4.89 18.95 -7.10
C ILE A 195 3.54 19.61 -6.72
N VAL A 196 2.56 18.81 -6.33
CA VAL A 196 1.18 19.28 -6.11
C VAL A 196 1.08 20.22 -4.92
N SER A 197 1.84 19.99 -3.85
CA SER A 197 1.81 20.88 -2.68
C SER A 197 2.42 22.25 -2.98
N ARG A 198 3.53 22.31 -3.75
CA ARG A 198 4.30 23.55 -3.95
C ARG A 198 3.82 24.42 -5.09
N TYR A 199 3.35 23.83 -6.18
CA TYR A 199 2.96 24.57 -7.37
C TYR A 199 1.44 24.77 -7.44
N ASN A 200 1.00 25.90 -7.99
CA ASN A 200 -0.41 26.16 -8.28
C ASN A 200 -0.81 25.45 -9.58
N VAL A 201 -0.79 24.13 -9.57
CA VAL A 201 -1.12 23.30 -10.74
C VAL A 201 -2.63 23.12 -10.83
N ASP A 202 -3.15 22.97 -12.05
CA ASP A 202 -4.57 22.70 -12.30
C ASP A 202 -4.86 21.21 -12.40
N GLY A 203 -3.83 20.43 -12.70
CA GLY A 203 -3.87 18.98 -12.74
C GLY A 203 -2.51 18.33 -12.46
N PHE A 204 -2.48 17.02 -12.44
CA PHE A 204 -1.30 16.18 -12.37
C PHE A 204 -1.50 15.00 -13.32
N ASN A 205 -0.52 14.77 -14.17
CA ASN A 205 -0.61 13.80 -15.25
C ASN A 205 0.39 12.65 -15.11
N TRP A 206 -0.10 11.41 -15.21
CA TRP A 206 0.75 10.22 -15.21
C TRP A 206 1.05 9.74 -16.61
N ASP A 207 2.31 9.53 -16.98
CA ASP A 207 2.66 8.66 -18.11
C ASP A 207 3.53 7.50 -17.61
N TYR A 208 3.54 6.43 -18.38
CA TYR A 208 4.22 5.18 -18.09
C TYR A 208 3.87 4.64 -16.69
N ILE A 209 2.67 4.93 -16.16
CA ILE A 209 2.10 4.31 -14.96
C ILE A 209 1.66 2.87 -15.30
N ARG A 210 2.64 2.05 -15.66
CA ARG A 210 2.52 0.71 -16.20
C ARG A 210 3.83 -0.05 -16.12
N TYR A 211 3.78 -1.36 -16.29
CA TYR A 211 4.99 -2.12 -16.55
C TYR A 211 5.47 -1.85 -17.99
N PRO A 212 6.78 -1.96 -18.27
CA PRO A 212 7.30 -1.83 -19.63
C PRO A 212 6.73 -2.91 -20.56
N THR A 213 6.95 -2.74 -21.85
CA THR A 213 6.41 -3.64 -22.86
C THR A 213 6.91 -5.07 -22.64
N GLY A 214 5.97 -6.03 -22.68
CA GLY A 214 6.25 -7.46 -22.49
C GLY A 214 5.78 -7.98 -21.14
N TYR A 215 5.40 -9.26 -21.10
CA TYR A 215 4.82 -9.87 -19.90
C TYR A 215 5.86 -10.28 -18.84
N TYR A 216 7.14 -10.14 -19.14
CA TYR A 216 8.25 -10.71 -18.37
C TYR A 216 8.79 -9.78 -17.28
N TRP A 217 8.11 -8.68 -16.93
CA TRP A 217 8.54 -7.72 -15.89
C TRP A 217 7.92 -7.96 -14.51
N GLY A 218 8.58 -7.42 -13.48
CA GLY A 218 8.11 -7.42 -12.08
C GLY A 218 8.70 -8.53 -11.21
N TYR A 219 9.84 -9.11 -11.59
CA TYR A 219 10.45 -10.27 -10.92
C TYR A 219 11.55 -9.87 -9.93
N ASN A 220 11.52 -8.66 -9.38
CA ASN A 220 12.39 -8.29 -8.27
C ASN A 220 12.17 -9.25 -7.08
N ASP A 221 13.23 -9.57 -6.34
CA ASP A 221 13.18 -10.57 -5.27
C ASP A 221 12.21 -10.19 -4.14
N ILE A 222 12.06 -8.90 -3.85
CA ILE A 222 11.07 -8.41 -2.87
C ILE A 222 9.65 -8.63 -3.39
N THR A 223 9.38 -8.27 -4.65
CA THR A 223 8.06 -8.47 -5.26
C THR A 223 7.68 -9.96 -5.28
N LYS A 224 8.63 -10.85 -5.64
CA LYS A 224 8.43 -12.29 -5.63
C LYS A 224 8.19 -12.84 -4.22
N ALA A 225 8.93 -12.37 -3.21
CA ALA A 225 8.73 -12.77 -1.82
C ALA A 225 7.33 -12.36 -1.31
N ARG A 226 6.91 -11.13 -1.60
CA ARG A 226 5.55 -10.66 -1.26
C ARG A 226 4.46 -11.49 -1.94
N PHE A 227 4.65 -11.84 -3.22
CA PHE A 227 3.71 -12.72 -3.93
C PHE A 227 3.66 -14.11 -3.31
N TYR A 228 4.82 -14.69 -2.98
CA TYR A 228 4.91 -15.99 -2.31
C TYR A 228 4.21 -15.98 -0.95
N ASP A 229 4.39 -14.92 -0.16
CA ASP A 229 3.74 -14.77 1.15
C ASP A 229 2.20 -14.69 1.03
N GLU A 230 1.68 -14.14 -0.06
CA GLU A 230 0.23 -14.02 -0.29
C GLU A 230 -0.39 -15.30 -0.88
N PHE A 231 0.30 -15.98 -1.80
CA PHE A 231 -0.28 -17.09 -2.57
C PHE A 231 0.33 -18.47 -2.29
N GLY A 232 1.45 -18.54 -1.57
CA GLY A 232 2.13 -19.80 -1.20
C GLY A 232 2.99 -20.43 -2.29
N TYR A 233 3.20 -19.75 -3.42
CA TYR A 233 4.05 -20.19 -4.53
C TYR A 233 4.72 -19.00 -5.23
N TYR A 234 5.84 -19.23 -5.91
CA TYR A 234 6.56 -18.18 -6.64
C TYR A 234 5.83 -17.81 -7.94
N PRO A 235 5.92 -16.55 -8.41
CA PRO A 235 5.21 -16.14 -9.61
C PRO A 235 5.67 -16.93 -10.85
N PRO A 236 4.75 -17.38 -11.70
CA PRO A 236 5.06 -18.12 -12.92
C PRO A 236 5.75 -17.22 -13.95
N THR A 237 6.63 -17.80 -14.77
CA THR A 237 7.38 -17.08 -15.82
C THR A 237 6.79 -17.27 -17.23
N SER A 238 5.75 -18.09 -17.39
CA SER A 238 5.08 -18.36 -18.66
C SER A 238 3.61 -17.96 -18.62
N THR A 239 3.11 -17.39 -19.72
CA THR A 239 1.69 -17.03 -19.88
C THR A 239 0.76 -18.23 -20.01
N SER A 240 1.30 -19.44 -20.25
CA SER A 240 0.55 -20.69 -20.29
C SER A 240 0.33 -21.33 -18.92
N ASP A 241 0.98 -20.82 -17.87
CA ASP A 241 0.82 -21.34 -16.52
C ASP A 241 -0.59 -21.07 -15.99
N THR A 242 -1.20 -22.05 -15.33
CA THR A 242 -2.53 -21.93 -14.72
C THR A 242 -2.64 -20.79 -13.70
N ASN A 243 -1.54 -20.42 -13.04
CA ASN A 243 -1.46 -19.33 -12.07
C ASN A 243 -1.12 -17.96 -12.70
N TRP A 244 -0.96 -17.90 -14.02
CA TRP A 244 -0.61 -16.67 -14.72
C TRP A 244 -1.60 -15.53 -14.45
N GLY A 245 -2.90 -15.86 -14.41
CA GLY A 245 -3.96 -14.90 -14.12
C GLY A 245 -3.79 -14.21 -12.77
N THR A 246 -3.40 -14.97 -11.74
CA THR A 246 -3.11 -14.47 -10.39
C THR A 246 -1.93 -13.51 -10.39
N TRP A 247 -0.84 -13.85 -11.08
CA TRP A 247 0.33 -13.00 -11.19
C TRP A 247 0.08 -11.71 -12.00
N ALA A 248 -0.66 -11.80 -13.10
CA ALA A 248 -1.09 -10.64 -13.86
C ALA A 248 -1.98 -9.71 -13.02
N GLN A 249 -2.92 -10.27 -12.23
CA GLN A 249 -3.76 -9.47 -11.34
C GLN A 249 -2.97 -8.82 -10.22
N TYR A 250 -2.02 -9.53 -9.61
CA TYR A 250 -1.17 -8.97 -8.57
C TYR A 250 -0.39 -7.75 -9.06
N ARG A 251 0.18 -7.80 -10.27
CA ARG A 251 0.89 -6.68 -10.90
C ARG A 251 -0.04 -5.51 -11.21
N ARG A 252 -1.24 -5.75 -11.77
CA ARG A 252 -2.27 -4.71 -11.96
C ARG A 252 -2.63 -4.02 -10.65
N GLN A 253 -2.74 -4.79 -9.56
CA GLN A 253 -3.04 -4.25 -8.25
C GLN A 253 -1.93 -3.30 -7.77
N GLN A 254 -0.65 -3.62 -7.98
CA GLN A 254 0.45 -2.73 -7.55
C GLN A 254 0.40 -1.37 -8.24
N VAL A 255 0.11 -1.34 -9.55
CA VAL A 255 -0.07 -0.10 -10.30
C VAL A 255 -1.30 0.67 -9.81
N THR A 256 -2.42 -0.04 -9.60
CA THR A 256 -3.68 0.54 -9.12
C THR A 256 -3.55 1.14 -7.73
N ASP A 257 -2.80 0.51 -6.84
CA ASP A 257 -2.57 0.99 -5.48
C ASP A 257 -1.80 2.31 -5.48
N LEU A 258 -0.78 2.45 -6.34
CA LEU A 258 -0.07 3.72 -6.51
C LEU A 258 -1.00 4.83 -7.05
N VAL A 259 -1.81 4.53 -8.08
CA VAL A 259 -2.80 5.49 -8.62
C VAL A 259 -3.75 5.95 -7.51
N ARG A 260 -4.32 5.02 -6.75
CA ARG A 260 -5.25 5.32 -5.65
C ARG A 260 -4.58 6.13 -4.54
N LYS A 261 -3.38 5.74 -4.11
CA LYS A 261 -2.63 6.45 -3.06
C LYS A 261 -2.42 7.91 -3.46
N CYS A 262 -1.95 8.14 -4.68
CA CYS A 262 -1.72 9.50 -5.17
C CYS A 262 -3.01 10.30 -5.33
N TYR A 263 -4.10 9.69 -5.83
CA TYR A 263 -5.41 10.36 -5.89
C TYR A 263 -5.84 10.87 -4.52
N LEU A 264 -5.75 10.03 -3.49
CA LEU A 264 -6.13 10.37 -2.12
C LEU A 264 -5.29 11.51 -1.54
N GLU A 265 -3.97 11.46 -1.76
CA GLU A 265 -3.05 12.52 -1.32
C GLU A 265 -3.32 13.84 -2.05
N ILE A 266 -3.54 13.82 -3.36
CA ILE A 266 -3.91 15.01 -4.15
C ILE A 266 -5.23 15.59 -3.63
N MET A 267 -6.25 14.75 -3.45
CA MET A 267 -7.56 15.17 -2.94
C MET A 267 -7.47 15.76 -1.52
N ALA A 268 -6.59 15.25 -0.67
CA ALA A 268 -6.38 15.79 0.67
C ALA A 268 -5.62 17.12 0.68
N LEU A 269 -4.76 17.37 -0.31
CA LEU A 269 -3.96 18.59 -0.42
C LEU A 269 -4.71 19.71 -1.14
N LYS A 270 -5.23 19.42 -2.34
CA LYS A 270 -5.84 20.38 -3.27
C LYS A 270 -6.93 19.69 -4.10
N GLN A 271 -8.16 19.66 -3.58
CA GLN A 271 -9.30 18.95 -4.21
C GLN A 271 -9.61 19.37 -5.65
N ASN A 272 -9.30 20.61 -6.03
CA ASN A 272 -9.54 21.14 -7.37
C ASN A 272 -8.55 20.62 -8.44
N VAL A 273 -7.40 20.07 -8.03
CA VAL A 273 -6.38 19.54 -8.95
C VAL A 273 -6.91 18.30 -9.66
N LYS A 274 -6.93 18.31 -11.00
CA LYS A 274 -7.31 17.16 -11.84
C LYS A 274 -6.26 16.07 -11.75
N HIS A 275 -6.65 14.83 -11.48
CA HIS A 275 -5.75 13.68 -11.55
C HIS A 275 -5.98 12.96 -12.88
N SER A 276 -5.09 13.17 -13.84
CA SER A 276 -5.16 12.58 -15.18
C SER A 276 -4.14 11.46 -15.37
N VAL A 277 -4.49 10.47 -16.19
CA VAL A 277 -3.62 9.33 -16.48
C VAL A 277 -3.55 9.07 -17.97
N ASP A 278 -2.33 8.98 -18.49
CA ASP A 278 -2.02 8.57 -19.85
C ASP A 278 -2.03 7.05 -19.94
N THR A 279 -2.89 6.54 -20.81
CA THR A 279 -3.07 5.10 -20.96
C THR A 279 -2.88 4.64 -22.39
N VAL A 280 -2.39 3.41 -22.59
CA VAL A 280 -2.10 2.91 -23.95
C VAL A 280 -3.38 2.45 -24.67
N GLY A 281 -3.60 2.95 -25.89
CA GLY A 281 -4.65 2.46 -26.80
C GLY A 281 -4.08 1.56 -27.89
N TRP A 282 -3.33 0.51 -27.54
CA TRP A 282 -2.71 -0.39 -28.53
C TRP A 282 -3.74 -1.26 -29.26
N MET A 283 -3.50 -1.54 -30.55
CA MET A 283 -4.33 -2.49 -31.32
C MET A 283 -4.32 -3.87 -30.65
N GLY A 284 -5.46 -4.56 -30.63
CA GLY A 284 -5.61 -5.86 -29.99
C GLY A 284 -7.08 -6.29 -29.88
N GLY A 285 -7.44 -6.93 -28.76
CA GLY A 285 -8.84 -7.23 -28.48
C GLY A 285 -9.69 -5.95 -28.40
N ASP A 286 -10.90 -6.01 -28.94
CA ASP A 286 -11.84 -4.88 -28.96
C ASP A 286 -12.22 -4.48 -27.53
N PRO A 287 -11.90 -3.25 -27.08
CA PRO A 287 -12.19 -2.79 -25.73
C PRO A 287 -13.70 -2.69 -25.42
N ASN A 288 -14.56 -2.63 -26.45
CA ASN A 288 -16.01 -2.59 -26.31
C ASN A 288 -16.64 -3.99 -26.12
N VAL A 289 -15.94 -5.05 -26.54
CA VAL A 289 -16.41 -6.44 -26.38
C VAL A 289 -15.90 -7.02 -25.06
N ASP A 290 -14.57 -7.02 -24.86
CA ASP A 290 -13.96 -7.47 -23.62
C ASP A 290 -12.66 -6.69 -23.39
N TYR A 291 -12.76 -5.65 -22.56
CA TYR A 291 -11.63 -4.83 -22.11
C TYR A 291 -10.47 -5.68 -21.55
N THR A 292 -10.77 -6.83 -20.93
CA THR A 292 -9.74 -7.68 -20.33
C THR A 292 -8.90 -8.43 -21.38
N GLN A 293 -9.33 -8.46 -22.66
CA GLN A 293 -8.51 -8.96 -23.77
C GLN A 293 -7.60 -7.90 -24.40
N THR A 294 -7.71 -6.64 -24.01
CA THR A 294 -6.83 -5.59 -24.52
C THR A 294 -5.38 -5.81 -24.07
N ARG A 295 -4.44 -5.36 -24.90
CA ARG A 295 -3.01 -5.40 -24.54
C ARG A 295 -2.67 -4.47 -23.38
N GLN A 296 -3.41 -3.37 -23.26
CA GLN A 296 -3.38 -2.44 -22.11
C GLN A 296 -3.53 -3.21 -20.78
N TYR A 297 -4.54 -4.07 -20.69
CA TYR A 297 -4.85 -4.84 -19.48
C TYR A 297 -3.92 -6.05 -19.27
N LYS A 298 -3.53 -6.75 -20.35
CA LYS A 298 -2.82 -8.04 -20.27
C LYS A 298 -1.29 -7.94 -20.28
N GLU A 299 -0.74 -6.97 -20.99
CA GLU A 299 0.71 -6.91 -21.24
C GLU A 299 1.42 -5.86 -20.38
N VAL A 300 0.78 -4.71 -20.13
CA VAL A 300 1.39 -3.60 -19.38
C VAL A 300 0.69 -3.31 -18.06
N TYR A 301 -0.38 -4.05 -17.77
CA TYR A 301 -1.10 -4.04 -16.49
C TYR A 301 -1.69 -2.67 -16.11
N GLN A 302 -2.12 -1.89 -17.11
CA GLN A 302 -2.94 -0.70 -16.88
C GLN A 302 -4.42 -1.09 -16.87
N ASP A 303 -5.09 -0.89 -15.75
CA ASP A 303 -6.52 -1.20 -15.61
C ASP A 303 -7.35 0.09 -15.58
N ALA A 304 -7.30 0.84 -16.68
CA ALA A 304 -7.93 2.14 -16.81
C ALA A 304 -9.45 2.07 -16.58
N LYS A 305 -10.09 0.97 -17.01
CA LYS A 305 -11.50 0.72 -16.76
C LYS A 305 -11.81 0.73 -15.26
N SER A 306 -11.06 -0.05 -14.47
CA SER A 306 -11.24 -0.09 -13.02
C SER A 306 -10.92 1.26 -12.36
N TRP A 307 -9.92 1.99 -12.84
CA TRP A 307 -9.55 3.29 -12.26
C TRP A 307 -10.66 4.33 -12.42
N MET A 308 -11.31 4.37 -13.59
CA MET A 308 -12.47 5.22 -13.83
C MET A 308 -13.68 4.77 -13.00
N GLN A 309 -13.98 3.46 -12.95
CA GLN A 309 -15.11 2.91 -12.19
C GLN A 309 -14.98 3.08 -10.68
N GLN A 310 -13.75 3.03 -10.16
CA GLN A 310 -13.45 3.27 -8.75
C GLN A 310 -13.30 4.75 -8.40
N HIS A 311 -13.44 5.63 -9.39
CA HIS A 311 -13.35 7.07 -9.22
C HIS A 311 -12.00 7.55 -8.66
N ILE A 312 -10.91 6.81 -8.91
CA ILE A 312 -9.54 7.12 -8.44
C ILE A 312 -8.70 7.86 -9.49
N ILE A 313 -9.33 8.29 -10.59
CA ILE A 313 -8.80 9.24 -11.57
C ILE A 313 -9.94 10.18 -12.00
N ASP A 314 -9.59 11.38 -12.45
CA ASP A 314 -10.56 12.36 -12.95
C ASP A 314 -10.66 12.35 -14.47
N VAL A 315 -9.54 12.10 -15.14
CA VAL A 315 -9.42 12.13 -16.60
C VAL A 315 -8.58 10.95 -17.08
N ASN A 316 -9.11 10.14 -17.99
CA ASN A 316 -8.32 9.17 -18.74
C ASN A 316 -7.92 9.79 -20.08
N ILE A 317 -6.62 9.95 -20.31
CA ILE A 317 -6.07 10.46 -21.57
C ILE A 317 -5.45 9.28 -22.33
N LEU A 318 -6.17 8.73 -23.30
CA LEU A 318 -5.73 7.51 -23.98
C LEU A 318 -4.82 7.86 -25.16
N MET A 319 -3.59 7.36 -25.16
CA MET A 319 -2.66 7.41 -26.29
C MET A 319 -3.17 6.53 -27.44
N ASN A 320 -4.12 7.06 -28.22
CA ASN A 320 -4.77 6.41 -29.35
C ASN A 320 -3.94 6.59 -30.63
N TYR A 321 -2.67 6.19 -30.56
CA TYR A 321 -1.70 6.50 -31.61
C TYR A 321 -1.89 5.58 -32.82
N LYS A 322 -2.56 6.09 -33.85
CA LYS A 322 -2.97 5.37 -35.06
C LYS A 322 -2.80 6.24 -36.30
N ARG A 323 -2.51 5.60 -37.42
CA ARG A 323 -2.47 6.22 -38.74
C ARG A 323 -3.87 6.20 -39.35
N GLU A 324 -4.39 7.36 -39.72
CA GLU A 324 -5.71 7.50 -40.35
C GLU A 324 -5.73 6.93 -41.78
N TYR A 325 -4.61 7.02 -42.49
CA TYR A 325 -4.46 6.50 -43.85
C TYR A 325 -4.36 4.97 -43.94
N ASP A 326 -4.26 4.28 -42.79
CA ASP A 326 -4.25 2.82 -42.70
C ASP A 326 -5.62 2.33 -42.22
N THR A 327 -6.33 1.56 -43.05
CA THR A 327 -7.71 1.16 -42.79
C THR A 327 -7.89 0.41 -41.47
N ALA A 328 -6.94 -0.44 -41.08
CA ALA A 328 -7.02 -1.22 -39.85
C ALA A 328 -6.78 -0.34 -38.61
N GLN A 329 -5.80 0.55 -38.67
CA GLN A 329 -5.52 1.51 -37.60
C GLN A 329 -6.62 2.56 -37.47
N GLN A 330 -7.20 3.02 -38.58
CA GLN A 330 -8.37 3.91 -38.58
C GLN A 330 -9.55 3.25 -37.84
N ALA A 331 -9.88 2.00 -38.18
CA ALA A 331 -10.96 1.27 -37.52
C ALA A 331 -10.69 1.09 -36.02
N ASP A 332 -9.47 0.69 -35.64
CA ASP A 332 -9.07 0.53 -34.24
C ASP A 332 -9.11 1.85 -33.46
N TYR A 333 -8.72 2.97 -34.09
CA TYR A 333 -8.87 4.32 -33.50
C TYR A 333 -10.32 4.56 -33.10
N ARG A 334 -11.27 4.26 -33.99
CA ARG A 334 -12.72 4.42 -33.72
C ARG A 334 -13.22 3.51 -32.61
N LEU A 335 -12.70 2.28 -32.49
CA LEU A 335 -13.07 1.37 -31.39
C LEU A 335 -12.67 1.97 -30.03
N TRP A 336 -11.45 2.50 -29.93
CA TRP A 336 -10.97 3.14 -28.71
C TRP A 336 -11.71 4.44 -28.40
N THR A 337 -11.99 5.29 -29.39
CA THR A 337 -12.82 6.50 -29.20
C THR A 337 -14.23 6.15 -28.71
N SER A 338 -14.87 5.12 -29.29
CA SER A 338 -16.18 4.63 -28.82
C SER A 338 -16.13 4.15 -27.38
N TRP A 339 -15.08 3.40 -27.03
CA TRP A 339 -14.87 2.93 -25.66
C TRP A 339 -14.68 4.09 -24.69
N LEU A 340 -13.90 5.11 -25.05
CA LEU A 340 -13.70 6.31 -24.23
C LEU A 340 -15.01 7.06 -23.95
N SER A 341 -15.86 7.22 -24.96
CA SER A 341 -17.18 7.85 -24.81
C SER A 341 -18.08 7.03 -23.88
N THR A 342 -18.08 5.71 -24.02
CA THR A 342 -18.82 4.79 -23.14
C THR A 342 -18.30 4.87 -21.70
N MET A 343 -17.00 4.87 -21.49
CA MET A 343 -16.41 4.99 -20.15
C MET A 343 -16.74 6.33 -19.51
N GLN A 344 -16.71 7.43 -20.27
CA GLN A 344 -17.03 8.75 -19.77
C GLN A 344 -18.49 8.83 -19.28
N THR A 345 -19.42 8.33 -20.08
CA THR A 345 -20.85 8.36 -19.75
C THR A 345 -21.21 7.42 -18.60
N THR A 346 -20.61 6.22 -18.55
CA THR A 346 -20.95 5.20 -17.54
C THR A 346 -20.29 5.42 -16.17
N THR A 347 -19.14 6.11 -16.13
CA THR A 347 -18.42 6.41 -14.87
C THR A 347 -18.58 7.85 -14.42
N GLY A 348 -19.01 8.76 -15.31
CA GLY A 348 -19.03 10.19 -15.03
C GLY A 348 -17.64 10.80 -14.84
N ARG A 349 -16.56 10.12 -15.28
CA ARG A 349 -15.19 10.64 -15.34
C ARG A 349 -14.83 11.06 -16.75
N HIS A 350 -13.96 12.04 -16.92
CA HIS A 350 -13.66 12.54 -18.26
C HIS A 350 -12.79 11.58 -19.05
N SER A 351 -13.01 11.55 -20.35
CA SER A 351 -12.15 10.87 -21.32
C SER A 351 -11.59 11.87 -22.31
N VAL A 352 -10.34 11.67 -22.70
CA VAL A 352 -9.63 12.49 -23.68
C VAL A 352 -8.94 11.54 -24.67
N ASP A 353 -9.15 11.78 -25.95
CA ASP A 353 -8.50 11.03 -27.03
C ASP A 353 -7.13 11.65 -27.33
N GLY A 354 -6.08 10.88 -27.05
CA GLY A 354 -4.69 11.22 -27.25
C GLY A 354 -4.25 10.93 -28.68
N GLN A 355 -4.33 11.91 -29.56
CA GLN A 355 -4.05 11.75 -30.99
C GLN A 355 -2.57 11.94 -31.31
N ALA A 356 -1.99 11.04 -32.11
CA ALA A 356 -0.60 11.12 -32.57
C ALA A 356 -0.48 11.90 -33.89
N ALA A 357 -0.41 13.23 -33.81
CA ALA A 357 -0.33 14.07 -35.00
C ALA A 357 0.95 13.81 -35.80
N TYR A 358 2.07 13.50 -35.13
CA TYR A 358 3.34 13.13 -35.77
C TYR A 358 3.26 11.90 -36.70
N LEU A 359 2.22 11.06 -36.60
CA LEU A 359 2.01 9.91 -37.48
C LEU A 359 1.13 10.19 -38.70
N ASN A 360 0.54 11.38 -38.80
CA ASN A 360 -0.54 11.67 -39.73
C ASN A 360 -0.26 12.96 -40.51
N SER A 361 -0.90 13.10 -41.68
CA SER A 361 -0.96 14.42 -42.33
C SER A 361 -1.80 15.38 -41.47
N ILE A 362 -1.76 16.68 -41.76
CA ILE A 362 -2.61 17.66 -41.07
C ILE A 362 -4.10 17.30 -41.27
N THR A 363 -4.51 17.01 -42.51
CA THR A 363 -5.90 16.64 -42.85
C THR A 363 -6.37 15.39 -42.11
N ASP A 364 -5.51 14.37 -42.05
CA ASP A 364 -5.80 13.13 -41.34
C ASP A 364 -5.94 13.35 -39.83
N SER A 365 -5.09 14.21 -39.26
CA SER A 365 -5.17 14.58 -37.85
C SER A 365 -6.47 15.33 -37.54
N ILE A 366 -6.87 16.28 -38.38
CA ILE A 366 -8.17 16.97 -38.25
C ILE A 366 -9.32 15.96 -38.31
N THR A 367 -9.24 14.95 -39.17
CA THR A 367 -10.25 13.88 -39.28
C THR A 367 -10.37 13.09 -37.98
N GLN A 368 -9.26 12.65 -37.39
CA GLN A 368 -9.25 11.95 -36.09
C GLN A 368 -9.78 12.83 -34.95
N MET A 369 -9.34 14.08 -34.87
CA MET A 369 -9.80 15.03 -33.85
C MET A 369 -11.30 15.30 -33.99
N GLN A 370 -11.83 15.41 -35.21
CA GLN A 370 -13.27 15.58 -35.44
C GLN A 370 -14.09 14.38 -34.96
N VAL A 371 -13.55 13.17 -35.07
CA VAL A 371 -14.18 11.94 -34.57
C VAL A 371 -14.27 11.96 -33.05
N ALA A 372 -13.17 12.29 -32.35
CA ALA A 372 -13.16 12.42 -30.90
C ALA A 372 -14.19 13.46 -30.42
N ARG A 373 -14.23 14.61 -31.09
CA ARG A 373 -15.23 15.64 -30.81
C ARG A 373 -16.66 15.17 -31.04
N ASN A 374 -16.93 14.46 -32.14
CA ASN A 374 -18.27 13.92 -32.43
C ASN A 374 -18.70 12.89 -31.37
N ALA A 375 -17.75 12.19 -30.75
CA ALA A 375 -17.99 11.28 -29.64
C ALA A 375 -18.15 11.98 -28.28
N GLY A 376 -18.04 13.32 -28.23
CA GLY A 376 -18.22 14.13 -27.03
C GLY A 376 -17.09 14.01 -26.01
N ILE A 377 -15.89 13.62 -26.45
CA ILE A 377 -14.70 13.49 -25.59
C ILE A 377 -13.67 14.57 -25.93
N GLY A 378 -12.79 14.85 -24.98
CA GLY A 378 -11.71 15.83 -25.18
C GLY A 378 -10.63 15.33 -26.13
N ILE A 379 -9.71 16.22 -26.49
CA ILE A 379 -8.59 15.93 -27.39
C ILE A 379 -7.28 16.36 -26.72
N CYS A 380 -6.27 15.48 -26.76
CA CYS A 380 -4.89 15.81 -26.42
C CYS A 380 -3.96 15.40 -27.55
N THR A 381 -3.26 16.33 -28.18
CA THR A 381 -2.36 16.00 -29.29
C THR A 381 -0.93 15.71 -28.80
N TYR A 382 -0.37 14.58 -29.22
CA TYR A 382 1.06 14.30 -29.12
C TYR A 382 1.75 14.63 -30.46
N SER A 383 2.68 15.58 -30.52
CA SER A 383 3.11 16.51 -29.44
C SER A 383 3.07 17.97 -29.89
N TYR A 384 3.29 18.87 -28.94
CA TYR A 384 3.53 20.30 -29.20
C TYR A 384 4.57 20.54 -30.29
N ALA A 385 5.66 19.77 -30.27
CA ALA A 385 6.85 20.00 -31.08
C ALA A 385 6.82 19.30 -32.44
N VAL A 386 6.10 18.19 -32.57
CA VAL A 386 5.98 17.44 -33.84
C VAL A 386 4.51 17.18 -34.12
N THR A 387 3.94 17.99 -35.02
CA THR A 387 2.49 18.08 -35.24
C THR A 387 1.99 17.45 -36.54
N ASN A 388 2.87 16.89 -37.36
CA ASN A 388 2.49 16.21 -38.60
C ASN A 388 3.65 15.34 -39.11
N LYS A 389 3.34 14.32 -39.93
CA LYS A 389 4.32 13.41 -40.54
C LYS A 389 5.07 14.01 -41.75
N ASP A 390 4.54 15.09 -42.32
CA ASP A 390 4.96 15.67 -43.61
C ASP A 390 5.95 16.83 -43.43
N SER A 391 6.48 17.00 -42.21
CA SER A 391 7.41 18.06 -41.81
C SER A 391 6.96 19.47 -42.17
N GLN A 392 5.64 19.69 -42.25
CA GLN A 392 5.06 21.02 -42.41
C GLN A 392 5.27 21.83 -41.13
N PRO A 393 5.34 23.16 -41.21
CA PRO A 393 5.42 24.03 -40.03
C PRO A 393 4.33 23.71 -39.00
N ASN A 394 4.71 23.65 -37.72
CA ASN A 394 3.73 23.39 -36.65
C ASN A 394 2.60 24.43 -36.62
N THR A 395 2.88 25.66 -37.05
CA THR A 395 1.89 26.73 -37.19
C THR A 395 0.78 26.38 -38.19
N ASP A 396 1.08 25.59 -39.23
CA ASP A 396 0.10 25.21 -40.24
C ASP A 396 -0.88 24.19 -39.68
N PHE A 397 -0.38 23.22 -38.90
CA PHE A 397 -1.21 22.30 -38.14
C PHE A 397 -2.15 23.05 -37.19
N TRP A 398 -1.59 23.93 -36.34
CA TRP A 398 -2.40 24.66 -35.36
C TRP A 398 -3.39 25.62 -36.01
N SER A 399 -3.03 26.22 -37.15
CA SER A 399 -3.94 27.04 -37.97
C SER A 399 -5.10 26.21 -38.51
N ALA A 400 -4.83 25.00 -39.02
CA ALA A 400 -5.87 24.08 -39.47
C ALA A 400 -6.77 23.63 -38.30
N VAL A 401 -6.20 23.32 -37.13
CA VAL A 401 -6.96 22.97 -35.93
C VAL A 401 -7.88 24.12 -35.52
N LYS A 402 -7.38 25.36 -35.47
CA LYS A 402 -8.20 26.53 -35.13
C LYS A 402 -9.31 26.77 -36.15
N ALA A 403 -9.01 26.64 -37.44
CA ALA A 403 -9.97 26.88 -38.51
C ALA A 403 -11.11 25.84 -38.54
N ASN A 404 -10.80 24.57 -38.26
CA ASN A 404 -11.78 23.48 -38.38
C ASN A 404 -12.43 23.11 -37.04
N LEU A 405 -11.69 23.22 -35.94
CA LEU A 405 -12.08 22.67 -34.64
C LEU A 405 -12.12 23.74 -33.55
N TYR A 406 -11.02 24.44 -33.28
CA TYR A 406 -10.92 25.35 -32.13
C TYR A 406 -11.29 26.79 -32.53
N THR A 407 -12.45 26.97 -33.17
CA THR A 407 -12.86 28.27 -33.78
C THR A 407 -13.12 29.39 -32.76
N SER A 408 -13.38 29.04 -31.50
CA SER A 408 -13.57 29.96 -30.37
C SER A 408 -12.92 29.41 -29.11
N LYS A 409 -12.58 30.27 -28.14
CA LYS A 409 -12.10 29.82 -26.82
C LYS A 409 -13.24 29.18 -26.02
N VAL A 410 -12.93 28.12 -25.30
CA VAL A 410 -13.85 27.44 -24.38
C VAL A 410 -13.12 27.07 -23.09
N SER A 411 -13.86 26.92 -21.99
CA SER A 411 -13.32 26.40 -20.74
C SER A 411 -13.05 24.90 -20.83
N THR A 412 -12.24 24.39 -19.91
CA THR A 412 -12.18 22.95 -19.66
C THR A 412 -13.52 22.45 -19.10
N PRO A 413 -13.87 21.15 -19.30
CA PRO A 413 -15.07 20.57 -18.72
C PRO A 413 -15.03 20.63 -17.19
N SER A 414 -16.15 21.05 -16.58
CA SER A 414 -16.31 21.06 -15.12
C SER A 414 -16.24 19.63 -14.56
N MET A 415 -15.84 19.48 -13.30
CA MET A 415 -15.88 18.19 -12.59
C MET A 415 -16.96 18.24 -11.48
N PRO A 416 -18.23 17.92 -11.77
CA PRO A 416 -19.31 18.02 -10.78
C PRO A 416 -19.03 17.23 -9.50
N TRP A 417 -18.30 16.11 -9.60
CA TRP A 417 -17.89 15.30 -8.46
C TRP A 417 -16.87 15.99 -7.53
N LYS A 418 -16.31 17.13 -7.93
CA LYS A 418 -15.43 17.98 -7.11
C LYS A 418 -16.06 19.34 -6.78
N THR A 419 -16.81 19.94 -7.70
CA THR A 419 -17.41 21.26 -7.52
C THR A 419 -18.77 21.23 -6.81
N SER A 420 -19.51 20.11 -6.91
CA SER A 420 -20.78 19.91 -6.21
C SER A 420 -20.93 18.45 -5.77
N PRO A 421 -19.97 17.94 -4.96
CA PRO A 421 -19.95 16.55 -4.52
C PRO A 421 -21.14 16.22 -3.62
N THR A 422 -21.69 15.02 -3.79
CA THR A 422 -22.75 14.47 -2.92
C THR A 422 -22.21 13.45 -1.90
N ASN A 423 -21.00 12.94 -2.12
CA ASN A 423 -20.30 11.97 -1.27
C ASN A 423 -19.01 12.59 -0.72
N GLY A 424 -18.44 11.98 0.32
CA GLY A 424 -17.11 12.32 0.83
C GLY A 424 -16.14 11.15 0.71
N ILE A 425 -14.86 11.44 0.94
CA ILE A 425 -13.76 10.47 0.92
C ILE A 425 -13.30 10.23 2.37
N LEU A 426 -13.15 8.97 2.76
CA LEU A 426 -12.46 8.56 3.98
C LEU A 426 -11.26 7.71 3.61
N PHE A 427 -10.08 8.04 4.12
CA PHE A 427 -8.90 7.22 3.92
C PHE A 427 -7.93 7.34 5.08
N GLY A 428 -6.86 6.56 5.07
CA GLY A 428 -5.78 6.71 6.04
C GLY A 428 -4.80 5.56 5.96
N THR A 429 -3.84 5.56 6.87
CA THR A 429 -2.84 4.51 6.98
C THR A 429 -3.01 3.69 8.27
N ILE A 430 -2.75 2.40 8.16
CA ILE A 430 -2.71 1.46 9.29
C ILE A 430 -1.27 1.02 9.50
N THR A 431 -0.76 1.22 10.71
CA THR A 431 0.65 0.97 11.06
C THR A 431 0.79 0.07 12.28
N ASP A 432 1.98 -0.54 12.42
CA ASP A 432 2.41 -1.22 13.64
C ASP A 432 2.87 -0.18 14.67
N ALA A 433 2.19 -0.13 15.82
CA ALA A 433 2.50 0.81 16.89
C ALA A 433 3.87 0.56 17.54
N GLN A 434 4.41 -0.65 17.43
CA GLN A 434 5.73 -1.04 17.92
C GLN A 434 6.84 -0.83 16.87
N GLY A 435 6.52 -0.26 15.70
CA GLY A 435 7.46 0.00 14.63
C GLY A 435 7.62 -1.17 13.67
N ALA A 436 8.58 -1.03 12.76
CA ALA A 436 8.74 -1.95 11.64
C ALA A 436 9.00 -3.39 12.09
N ASP A 437 8.14 -4.31 11.62
CA ASP A 437 8.31 -5.73 11.87
C ASP A 437 9.03 -6.43 10.73
N ASP A 438 8.69 -6.01 9.52
CA ASP A 438 9.20 -6.49 8.24
C ASP A 438 9.84 -5.30 7.51
N PRO A 439 11.13 -5.36 7.15
CA PRO A 439 11.80 -4.26 6.46
C PRO A 439 11.18 -3.94 5.09
N ILE A 440 10.44 -4.86 4.47
CA ILE A 440 9.75 -4.63 3.19
C ILE A 440 8.62 -3.62 3.34
N TYR A 441 7.88 -3.69 4.44
CA TYR A 441 6.69 -2.86 4.70
C TYR A 441 6.98 -1.71 5.66
N LEU A 442 8.21 -1.58 6.17
CA LEU A 442 8.52 -0.68 7.27
C LEU A 442 7.52 -0.92 8.42
N ASN A 443 6.84 0.12 8.91
CA ASN A 443 5.79 -0.01 9.91
C ASN A 443 4.38 -0.11 9.31
N TRP A 444 4.21 -0.21 7.99
CA TRP A 444 2.89 -0.34 7.38
C TRP A 444 2.32 -1.74 7.56
N LEU A 445 1.01 -1.83 7.80
CA LEU A 445 0.32 -3.11 7.89
C LEU A 445 -0.40 -3.43 6.59
N TYR A 446 0.16 -4.35 5.79
CA TYR A 446 -0.46 -4.85 4.56
C TYR A 446 -1.65 -5.77 4.86
N LYS A 447 -2.76 -5.61 4.11
CA LYS A 447 -4.00 -6.40 4.27
C LYS A 447 -4.57 -6.37 5.70
N ALA A 448 -4.52 -5.22 6.36
CA ALA A 448 -5.36 -4.94 7.51
C ALA A 448 -6.77 -4.60 7.02
N THR A 449 -7.79 -5.11 7.70
CA THR A 449 -9.19 -4.89 7.35
C THR A 449 -9.72 -3.68 8.10
N VAL A 450 -10.36 -2.76 7.37
CA VAL A 450 -11.08 -1.61 7.93
C VAL A 450 -12.54 -1.75 7.55
N GLN A 451 -13.42 -1.90 8.54
CA GLN A 451 -14.86 -1.83 8.35
C GLN A 451 -15.36 -0.46 8.79
N ALA A 452 -16.07 0.25 7.92
CA ALA A 452 -16.77 1.48 8.24
C ALA A 452 -18.26 1.18 8.37
N LYS A 453 -18.82 1.36 9.57
CA LYS A 453 -20.24 1.13 9.89
C LYS A 453 -20.92 2.45 10.27
N GLY A 454 -21.89 2.88 9.48
CA GLY A 454 -22.66 4.11 9.68
C GLY A 454 -23.94 4.07 8.84
N PRO A 455 -24.26 5.14 8.06
CA PRO A 455 -25.36 5.12 7.08
C PRO A 455 -25.29 3.93 6.09
N VAL A 456 -24.07 3.54 5.72
CA VAL A 456 -23.78 2.31 4.97
C VAL A 456 -22.71 1.50 5.73
N THR A 457 -22.60 0.20 5.42
CA THR A 457 -21.50 -0.64 5.92
C THR A 457 -20.62 -1.06 4.76
N LEU A 458 -19.35 -0.64 4.80
CA LEU A 458 -18.36 -0.96 3.77
C LEU A 458 -17.11 -1.53 4.43
N THR A 459 -16.37 -2.34 3.68
CA THR A 459 -15.10 -2.92 4.12
C THR A 459 -14.04 -2.66 3.08
N SER A 460 -12.86 -2.22 3.52
CA SER A 460 -11.65 -2.10 2.70
C SER A 460 -10.51 -2.87 3.36
N THR A 461 -9.52 -3.26 2.57
CA THR A 461 -8.23 -3.73 3.09
C THR A 461 -7.15 -2.72 2.75
N THR A 462 -6.09 -2.67 3.56
CA THR A 462 -4.94 -1.84 3.27
C THR A 462 -4.06 -2.39 2.15
N ASP A 463 -3.52 -1.49 1.34
CA ASP A 463 -2.44 -1.77 0.40
C ASP A 463 -1.09 -1.96 1.11
N ALA A 464 -0.04 -2.16 0.33
CA ALA A 464 1.31 -2.46 0.83
C ALA A 464 1.95 -1.30 1.59
N THR A 465 1.45 -0.09 1.42
CA THR A 465 1.84 1.11 2.17
C THR A 465 0.91 1.38 3.35
N GLY A 466 0.08 0.40 3.71
CA GLY A 466 -0.86 0.48 4.82
C GLY A 466 -2.06 1.37 4.51
N THR A 467 -2.26 1.82 3.27
CA THR A 467 -3.32 2.78 2.92
C THR A 467 -4.64 2.05 2.69
N TYR A 468 -5.72 2.52 3.30
CA TYR A 468 -7.10 2.11 3.02
C TYR A 468 -7.92 3.32 2.56
N SER A 469 -9.02 3.09 1.84
CA SER A 469 -9.94 4.18 1.49
C SER A 469 -11.37 3.76 1.16
N PHE A 470 -12.26 4.75 1.21
CA PHE A 470 -13.65 4.74 0.76
C PHE A 470 -13.87 6.06 -0.01
N ILE A 471 -14.00 6.00 -1.34
CA ILE A 471 -14.00 7.20 -2.20
C ILE A 471 -15.38 7.86 -2.29
N ASP A 472 -16.44 7.09 -2.49
CA ASP A 472 -17.82 7.58 -2.62
C ASP A 472 -18.62 7.29 -1.35
N LEU A 473 -18.09 7.71 -0.20
CA LEU A 473 -18.74 7.44 1.08
C LEU A 473 -19.92 8.38 1.30
N THR A 474 -21.10 7.81 1.55
CA THR A 474 -22.31 8.57 1.90
C THR A 474 -22.03 9.47 3.12
N PRO A 475 -22.47 10.74 3.13
CA PRO A 475 -22.26 11.60 4.29
C PRO A 475 -22.87 11.02 5.57
N GLY A 476 -22.12 11.10 6.68
CA GLY A 476 -22.58 10.67 7.99
C GLY A 476 -21.44 10.33 8.96
N THR A 477 -21.81 9.78 10.11
CA THR A 477 -20.86 9.34 11.13
C THR A 477 -20.68 7.83 11.06
N TYR A 478 -19.42 7.41 11.01
CA TYR A 478 -19.00 6.02 10.89
C TYR A 478 -18.20 5.60 12.11
N THR A 479 -18.51 4.41 12.62
CA THR A 479 -17.61 3.66 13.49
C THR A 479 -16.70 2.82 12.60
N LEU A 480 -15.40 3.05 12.70
CA LEU A 480 -14.36 2.29 12.04
C LEU A 480 -13.90 1.18 12.97
N THR A 481 -13.89 -0.06 12.49
CA THR A 481 -13.29 -1.22 13.16
C THR A 481 -12.10 -1.68 12.33
N VAL A 482 -10.90 -1.60 12.91
CA VAL A 482 -9.66 -1.97 12.24
C VAL A 482 -9.11 -3.25 12.88
N SER A 483 -8.89 -4.27 12.05
CA SER A 483 -8.42 -5.57 12.50
C SER A 483 -7.33 -6.12 11.58
N LYS A 484 -6.34 -6.79 12.17
CA LYS A 484 -5.31 -7.56 11.46
C LYS A 484 -4.93 -8.75 12.33
N SER A 485 -4.75 -9.92 11.72
CA SER A 485 -4.30 -11.10 12.46
C SER A 485 -2.96 -10.83 13.18
N GLY A 486 -2.88 -11.19 14.46
CA GLY A 486 -1.74 -10.90 15.33
C GLY A 486 -1.72 -9.48 15.91
N TYR A 487 -2.81 -8.71 15.78
CA TYR A 487 -2.94 -7.37 16.33
C TYR A 487 -4.26 -7.18 17.07
N VAL A 488 -4.24 -6.30 18.07
CA VAL A 488 -5.41 -5.86 18.82
C VAL A 488 -6.32 -5.08 17.87
N THR A 489 -7.61 -5.42 17.86
CA THR A 489 -8.61 -4.68 17.09
C THR A 489 -8.83 -3.31 17.72
N VAL A 490 -8.80 -2.27 16.90
CA VAL A 490 -9.01 -0.89 17.33
C VAL A 490 -10.30 -0.37 16.72
N THR A 491 -11.06 0.42 17.48
CA THR A 491 -12.22 1.15 16.95
C THR A 491 -12.00 2.66 17.03
N GLY A 492 -12.66 3.40 16.15
CA GLY A 492 -12.68 4.86 16.20
C GLY A 492 -13.90 5.41 15.46
N THR A 493 -14.25 6.66 15.71
CA THR A 493 -15.38 7.31 15.03
C THR A 493 -14.88 8.43 14.11
N VAL A 494 -15.58 8.62 13.00
CA VAL A 494 -15.31 9.72 12.06
C VAL A 494 -16.61 10.21 11.44
N THR A 495 -16.74 11.52 11.28
CA THR A 495 -17.84 12.14 10.52
C THR A 495 -17.30 12.61 9.18
N VAL A 496 -18.02 12.27 8.11
CA VAL A 496 -17.68 12.63 6.73
C VAL A 496 -18.86 13.39 6.14
N ALA A 497 -18.64 14.63 5.73
CA ALA A 497 -19.63 15.42 5.00
C ALA A 497 -19.45 15.27 3.47
N ALA A 498 -20.45 15.68 2.70
CA ALA A 498 -20.35 15.74 1.24
C ALA A 498 -19.18 16.65 0.82
N GLY A 499 -18.34 16.17 -0.10
CA GLY A 499 -17.12 16.84 -0.55
C GLY A 499 -15.95 16.81 0.44
N GLN A 500 -16.14 16.30 1.66
CA GLN A 500 -15.07 16.25 2.63
C GLN A 500 -14.12 15.09 2.33
N VAL A 501 -12.82 15.36 2.35
CA VAL A 501 -11.76 14.34 2.36
C VAL A 501 -11.23 14.23 3.77
N VAL A 502 -11.46 13.08 4.42
CA VAL A 502 -11.08 12.84 5.82
C VAL A 502 -9.99 11.81 5.89
N ARG A 503 -8.86 12.18 6.50
CA ARG A 503 -7.79 11.24 6.85
C ARG A 503 -7.96 10.73 8.27
N ARG A 504 -7.98 9.41 8.46
CA ARG A 504 -7.99 8.76 9.77
C ARG A 504 -6.97 7.62 9.83
N ASN A 505 -5.85 7.86 10.49
CA ASN A 505 -4.81 6.84 10.66
C ASN A 505 -5.04 6.03 11.94
N PHE A 506 -4.57 4.79 11.95
CA PHE A 506 -4.54 3.95 13.15
C PHE A 506 -3.17 3.28 13.30
N ALA A 507 -2.75 3.12 14.54
CA ALA A 507 -1.61 2.29 14.91
C ALA A 507 -2.13 1.12 15.75
N LEU A 508 -1.82 -0.11 15.34
CA LEU A 508 -2.30 -1.32 15.99
C LEU A 508 -1.19 -1.87 16.87
N ASN A 509 -1.57 -2.24 18.09
CA ASN A 509 -0.68 -2.97 19.00
C ASN A 509 -0.67 -4.46 18.64
N ARG A 510 0.50 -5.09 18.65
CA ARG A 510 0.63 -6.54 18.49
C ARG A 510 -0.12 -7.28 19.60
N LEU A 511 -0.70 -8.44 19.27
CA LEU A 511 -1.18 -9.40 20.27
C LEU A 511 0.00 -10.21 20.78
N TYR A 512 0.16 -10.24 22.10
CA TYR A 512 1.14 -11.09 22.77
C TYR A 512 0.51 -12.43 23.15
N VAL A 513 1.35 -13.40 23.52
CA VAL A 513 0.88 -14.71 24.01
C VAL A 513 -0.06 -14.54 25.21
N SER A 514 0.19 -13.53 26.04
CA SER A 514 -0.68 -13.18 27.16
C SER A 514 -2.10 -12.84 26.72
N ASP A 515 -2.26 -11.96 25.73
CA ASP A 515 -3.58 -11.58 25.19
C ASP A 515 -4.29 -12.80 24.61
N ILE A 516 -3.59 -13.60 23.82
CA ILE A 516 -4.10 -14.82 23.18
C ILE A 516 -4.61 -15.82 24.23
N LYS A 517 -3.81 -16.11 25.27
CA LYS A 517 -4.22 -17.03 26.34
C LYS A 517 -5.47 -16.54 27.08
N ARG A 518 -5.59 -15.21 27.29
CA ARG A 518 -6.72 -14.59 27.99
C ARG A 518 -8.00 -14.60 27.16
N THR A 519 -7.95 -14.17 25.91
CA THR A 519 -9.15 -13.77 25.17
C THR A 519 -9.57 -14.74 24.07
N SER A 520 -8.65 -15.57 23.54
CA SER A 520 -8.99 -16.46 22.43
C SER A 520 -9.69 -17.72 22.92
N ALA A 521 -10.82 -18.07 22.31
CA ALA A 521 -11.54 -19.31 22.59
C ALA A 521 -10.85 -20.50 21.90
N ASP A 522 -10.91 -21.70 22.49
CA ASP A 522 -10.43 -22.91 21.82
C ASP A 522 -11.01 -23.06 20.40
N GLY A 523 -10.19 -23.51 19.45
CA GLY A 523 -10.54 -23.54 18.03
C GLY A 523 -10.26 -22.23 17.28
N THR A 524 -9.90 -21.14 17.96
CA THR A 524 -9.52 -19.88 17.30
C THR A 524 -8.13 -20.00 16.69
N THR A 525 -8.00 -19.67 15.40
CA THR A 525 -6.68 -19.48 14.77
C THR A 525 -6.09 -18.14 15.20
N VAL A 526 -4.87 -18.19 15.73
CA VAL A 526 -4.13 -17.03 16.21
C VAL A 526 -2.79 -16.92 15.48
N TYR A 527 -2.23 -15.72 15.52
CA TYR A 527 -0.91 -15.44 14.97
C TYR A 527 -0.05 -14.75 16.03
N ILE A 528 1.03 -15.40 16.41
CA ILE A 528 2.02 -14.87 17.35
C ILE A 528 3.21 -14.38 16.54
N LYS A 529 3.57 -13.11 16.74
CA LYS A 529 4.72 -12.48 16.07
C LYS A 529 5.95 -12.46 16.97
N LYS A 530 7.11 -12.82 16.41
CA LYS A 530 8.44 -12.62 16.99
C LYS A 530 8.66 -13.18 18.41
N ALA A 531 8.02 -14.29 18.75
CA ALA A 531 8.27 -14.94 20.03
C ALA A 531 9.63 -15.65 20.04
N ILE A 532 10.26 -15.72 21.21
CA ILE A 532 11.56 -16.37 21.41
C ILE A 532 11.32 -17.80 21.86
N VAL A 533 11.97 -18.75 21.19
CA VAL A 533 11.94 -20.16 21.58
C VAL A 533 12.78 -20.37 22.84
N THR A 534 12.13 -20.68 23.95
CA THR A 534 12.78 -20.96 25.24
C THR A 534 12.96 -22.44 25.52
N ALA A 535 12.31 -23.32 24.76
CA ALA A 535 12.69 -24.73 24.64
C ALA A 535 12.43 -25.20 23.22
N GLY A 536 13.47 -25.71 22.57
CA GLY A 536 13.39 -26.21 21.20
C GLY A 536 12.91 -27.66 21.13
N SER A 537 12.60 -28.10 19.91
CA SER A 537 12.19 -29.48 19.64
C SER A 537 13.37 -30.45 19.73
N ASP A 538 14.59 -29.92 19.75
CA ASP A 538 15.84 -30.59 20.09
C ASP A 538 16.01 -30.83 21.59
N GLN A 539 15.11 -30.30 22.42
CA GLN A 539 15.13 -30.44 23.88
C GLN A 539 13.91 -31.22 24.39
N LEU A 540 12.71 -30.88 23.93
CA LEU A 540 11.45 -31.49 24.34
C LEU A 540 10.74 -32.11 23.13
N ILE A 541 10.18 -33.31 23.28
CA ILE A 541 9.56 -34.03 22.16
C ILE A 541 8.31 -33.31 21.60
N SER A 542 8.20 -33.27 20.28
CA SER A 542 7.00 -32.86 19.50
C SER A 542 6.38 -31.51 19.91
N ALA A 543 7.18 -30.62 20.50
CA ALA A 543 6.75 -29.28 20.86
C ALA A 543 7.94 -28.33 21.02
N VAL A 544 7.68 -27.04 20.80
CA VAL A 544 8.53 -25.96 21.26
C VAL A 544 7.78 -25.07 22.23
N TYR A 545 8.50 -24.39 23.10
CA TYR A 545 7.92 -23.39 24.00
C TYR A 545 8.43 -22.03 23.56
N ILE A 546 7.49 -21.11 23.35
CA ILE A 546 7.79 -19.76 22.95
C ILE A 546 7.34 -18.78 24.03
N GLU A 547 8.13 -17.74 24.21
CA GLU A 547 7.91 -16.71 25.21
C GLU A 547 7.91 -15.33 24.56
N ASP A 548 7.00 -14.47 25.01
CA ASP A 548 6.97 -13.08 24.56
C ASP A 548 8.28 -12.37 24.94
N GLU A 549 8.75 -11.47 24.07
CA GLU A 549 9.97 -10.69 24.34
C GLU A 549 9.86 -9.85 25.61
N ASN A 550 8.65 -9.33 25.89
CA ASN A 550 8.35 -8.56 27.09
C ASN A 550 8.13 -9.43 28.34
N ARG A 551 8.28 -10.76 28.23
CA ARG A 551 8.07 -11.74 29.31
C ARG A 551 6.65 -11.79 29.87
N SER A 552 5.67 -11.31 29.12
CA SER A 552 4.29 -11.26 29.62
C SER A 552 3.64 -12.64 29.73
N SER A 553 4.04 -13.59 28.88
CA SER A 553 3.60 -14.99 28.92
C SER A 553 4.46 -15.87 28.01
N ALA A 554 4.26 -17.18 28.14
CA ALA A 554 4.75 -18.18 27.19
C ALA A 554 3.64 -19.16 26.81
N ILE A 555 3.83 -19.94 25.75
CA ILE A 555 2.89 -20.97 25.30
C ILE A 555 3.61 -22.13 24.64
N LYS A 556 3.06 -23.34 24.80
CA LYS A 556 3.49 -24.54 24.09
C LYS A 556 2.99 -24.50 22.64
N VAL A 557 3.83 -24.84 21.70
CA VAL A 557 3.55 -24.92 20.27
C VAL A 557 3.84 -26.34 19.81
N GLN A 558 2.81 -27.08 19.44
CA GLN A 558 2.96 -28.45 18.94
C GLN A 558 3.46 -28.41 17.50
N THR A 559 4.61 -29.00 17.23
CA THR A 559 5.21 -29.02 15.89
C THR A 559 6.06 -30.28 15.70
N ASN A 560 6.24 -30.67 14.43
CA ASN A 560 7.21 -31.67 14.00
C ASN A 560 8.46 -31.04 13.37
N ASP A 561 8.46 -29.71 13.18
CA ASP A 561 9.60 -28.98 12.66
C ASP A 561 10.75 -28.97 13.69
N THR A 562 11.98 -29.08 13.20
CA THR A 562 13.17 -28.93 14.05
C THR A 562 13.45 -27.45 14.28
N ILE A 563 13.15 -26.95 15.48
CA ILE A 563 13.36 -25.56 15.87
C ILE A 563 14.19 -25.51 17.15
N THR A 564 15.30 -24.77 17.13
CA THR A 564 16.26 -24.72 18.23
C THR A 564 15.95 -23.59 19.22
N GLU A 565 16.37 -23.79 20.48
CA GLU A 565 16.38 -22.76 21.53
C GLU A 565 17.07 -21.47 21.04
N GLY A 566 16.51 -20.30 21.40
CA GLY A 566 17.00 -18.99 20.95
C GLY A 566 16.58 -18.61 19.53
N SER A 567 15.83 -19.46 18.82
CA SER A 567 15.20 -19.06 17.56
C SER A 567 14.10 -18.03 17.82
N ARG A 568 14.01 -17.02 16.94
CA ARG A 568 12.89 -16.09 16.87
C ARG A 568 11.95 -16.57 15.78
N ILE A 569 10.69 -16.77 16.13
CA ILE A 569 9.72 -17.34 15.20
C ILE A 569 8.43 -16.52 15.19
N SER A 570 7.74 -16.59 14.06
CA SER A 570 6.31 -16.27 13.99
C SER A 570 5.53 -17.56 13.79
N VAL A 571 4.40 -17.69 14.48
CA VAL A 571 3.59 -18.92 14.49
C VAL A 571 2.15 -18.58 14.16
N THR A 572 1.60 -19.24 13.15
CA THR A 572 0.14 -19.36 13.00
C THR A 572 -0.28 -20.70 13.58
N GLY A 573 -1.29 -20.74 14.44
CA GLY A 573 -1.80 -21.99 15.00
C GLY A 573 -3.19 -21.84 15.57
N THR A 574 -3.85 -22.97 15.81
CA THR A 574 -5.16 -22.99 16.48
C THR A 574 -4.94 -23.16 17.98
N ILE A 575 -5.52 -22.26 18.79
CA ILE A 575 -5.47 -22.37 20.24
C ILE A 575 -6.34 -23.54 20.71
N ASP A 576 -5.82 -24.30 21.66
CA ASP A 576 -6.49 -25.43 22.27
C ASP A 576 -6.06 -25.59 23.73
N THR A 577 -6.83 -26.35 24.51
CA THR A 577 -6.59 -26.60 25.93
C THR A 577 -6.58 -28.09 26.21
N ASN A 578 -5.51 -28.59 26.84
CA ASN A 578 -5.43 -30.02 27.17
C ASN A 578 -6.30 -30.38 28.38
N THR A 579 -6.38 -31.67 28.71
CA THR A 579 -7.19 -32.18 29.84
C THR A 579 -6.76 -31.65 31.21
N LEU A 580 -5.54 -31.11 31.34
CA LEU A 580 -5.00 -30.50 32.56
C LEU A 580 -5.23 -28.99 32.62
N GLY A 581 -5.80 -28.38 31.57
CA GLY A 581 -6.04 -26.94 31.50
C GLY A 581 -4.86 -26.11 30.96
N GLU A 582 -3.78 -26.75 30.50
CA GLU A 582 -2.66 -26.06 29.83
C GLU A 582 -3.04 -25.71 28.39
N ARG A 583 -2.95 -24.42 28.04
CA ARG A 583 -3.21 -23.94 26.68
C ARG A 583 -1.98 -24.09 25.81
N TYR A 584 -2.20 -24.50 24.57
CA TYR A 584 -1.17 -24.70 23.56
C TYR A 584 -1.68 -24.39 22.16
N LEU A 585 -0.77 -24.33 21.19
CA LEU A 585 -1.11 -24.22 19.78
C LEU A 585 -0.96 -25.58 19.08
N LYS A 586 -1.96 -25.93 18.26
CA LYS A 586 -1.95 -27.07 17.32
C LYS A 586 -2.09 -26.59 15.87
N ASN A 587 -1.92 -27.50 14.92
CA ASN A 587 -2.04 -27.22 13.47
C ASN A 587 -1.17 -26.04 13.04
N THR A 588 0.09 -26.04 13.49
CA THR A 588 0.93 -24.86 13.42
C THR A 588 1.67 -24.74 12.10
N LYS A 589 1.83 -23.51 11.61
CA LYS A 589 2.80 -23.14 10.59
C LYS A 589 3.81 -22.18 11.21
N ILE A 590 5.08 -22.53 11.15
CA ILE A 590 6.18 -21.79 11.77
C ILE A 590 7.03 -21.14 10.69
N ARG A 591 7.33 -19.85 10.87
CA ARG A 591 8.36 -19.14 10.10
C ARG A 591 9.50 -18.79 11.04
N VAL A 592 10.69 -19.34 10.77
CA VAL A 592 11.92 -18.96 11.49
C VAL A 592 12.41 -17.62 10.95
N ILE A 593 12.59 -16.66 11.85
CA ILE A 593 13.04 -15.29 11.53
C ILE A 593 14.56 -15.20 11.68
N SER A 594 15.08 -15.70 12.82
CA SER A 594 16.52 -15.78 13.08
C SER A 594 16.80 -16.86 14.12
N THR A 595 18.04 -17.32 14.19
CA THR A 595 18.51 -18.37 15.12
C THR A 595 19.63 -17.83 16.02
N GLY A 596 19.90 -18.52 17.13
CA GLY A 596 21.03 -18.19 18.02
C GLY A 596 20.87 -16.90 18.84
N ASN A 597 19.64 -16.40 19.02
CA ASN A 597 19.40 -15.22 19.84
C ASN A 597 19.50 -15.56 21.33
N PRO A 598 19.87 -14.59 22.20
CA PRO A 598 19.77 -14.76 23.64
C PRO A 598 18.33 -15.10 24.05
N ILE A 599 18.17 -16.17 24.83
CA ILE A 599 16.89 -16.45 25.49
C ILE A 599 16.72 -15.53 26.70
N PRO A 600 15.49 -15.26 27.13
CA PRO A 600 15.28 -14.55 28.37
C PRO A 600 15.83 -15.30 29.59
N LYS A 601 16.35 -14.54 30.56
CA LYS A 601 16.83 -15.11 31.83
C LYS A 601 15.67 -15.80 32.57
N PRO A 602 15.83 -17.04 33.08
CA PRO A 602 14.75 -17.71 33.82
C PRO A 602 14.25 -16.87 35.00
N LEU A 603 12.92 -16.82 35.21
CA LEU A 603 12.34 -16.14 36.36
C LEU A 603 12.60 -16.95 37.63
N GLY A 604 13.22 -16.35 38.64
CA GLY A 604 13.37 -16.98 39.95
C GLY A 604 12.03 -17.02 40.68
N LEU A 605 11.56 -18.21 41.07
CA LEU A 605 10.29 -18.42 41.76
C LEU A 605 10.46 -19.34 42.97
N THR A 606 9.66 -19.09 44.01
CA THR A 606 9.40 -20.08 45.08
C THR A 606 8.58 -21.24 44.51
N THR A 607 8.72 -22.45 45.04
CA THR A 607 8.01 -23.64 44.53
C THR A 607 6.49 -23.50 44.59
N LYS A 608 5.95 -22.83 45.62
CA LYS A 608 4.53 -22.41 45.74
C LYS A 608 4.04 -21.47 44.63
N ALA A 609 4.92 -20.66 44.06
CA ALA A 609 4.57 -19.66 43.05
C ALA A 609 4.60 -20.23 41.63
N VAL A 610 5.13 -21.44 41.44
CA VAL A 610 5.12 -22.13 40.15
C VAL A 610 3.69 -22.54 39.80
N GLY A 611 3.31 -22.38 38.53
CA GLY A 611 1.95 -22.52 38.03
C GLY A 611 1.13 -21.23 38.17
N GLY A 612 1.15 -20.63 39.36
CA GLY A 612 0.37 -19.43 39.68
C GLY A 612 -1.15 -19.69 39.76
N GLY A 613 -1.94 -18.62 39.91
CA GLY A 613 -3.40 -18.71 39.94
C GLY A 613 -4.03 -18.85 38.55
N ASP A 614 -5.34 -19.07 38.52
CA ASP A 614 -6.13 -19.01 37.28
C ASP A 614 -6.01 -17.64 36.61
N TRP A 615 -5.95 -17.64 35.29
CA TRP A 615 -5.84 -16.43 34.49
C TRP A 615 -6.99 -16.33 33.50
N PHE A 616 -8.06 -15.66 33.95
CA PHE A 616 -9.33 -15.53 33.21
C PHE A 616 -9.91 -16.88 32.76
N TYR A 617 -9.59 -17.95 33.49
CA TYR A 617 -9.98 -19.31 33.14
C TYR A 617 -11.48 -19.51 33.33
N THR A 618 -12.18 -19.83 32.24
CA THR A 618 -13.60 -20.20 32.27
C THR A 618 -13.73 -21.68 31.92
N PRO A 619 -14.21 -22.55 32.82
CA PRO A 619 -14.38 -23.96 32.52
C PRO A 619 -15.47 -24.19 31.47
N GLY A 620 -15.22 -25.15 30.58
CA GLY A 620 -16.15 -25.54 29.54
C GLY A 620 -17.28 -26.36 30.15
N SER A 621 -18.50 -25.84 30.08
CA SER A 621 -19.73 -26.62 30.22
C SER A 621 -20.25 -26.96 28.82
N SER A 622 -21.09 -27.98 28.68
CA SER A 622 -21.66 -28.38 27.38
C SER A 622 -22.19 -27.17 26.61
N GLY A 623 -21.55 -26.84 25.48
CA GLY A 623 -21.90 -25.70 24.62
C GLY A 623 -21.13 -24.40 24.84
N LYS A 624 -20.19 -24.30 25.80
CA LYS A 624 -19.31 -23.12 25.96
C LYS A 624 -17.84 -23.48 25.68
N THR A 625 -17.19 -22.68 24.84
CA THR A 625 -15.77 -22.81 24.48
C THR A 625 -14.86 -22.31 25.60
N LEU A 626 -13.75 -23.01 25.87
CA LEU A 626 -12.77 -22.64 26.90
C LEU A 626 -12.01 -21.35 26.53
N THR A 627 -11.84 -20.47 27.52
CA THR A 627 -10.96 -19.28 27.47
C THR A 627 -10.15 -19.17 28.77
N GLY A 628 -9.03 -18.44 28.71
CA GLY A 628 -8.12 -18.26 29.84
C GLY A 628 -7.21 -19.46 30.12
N GLN A 629 -6.12 -19.22 30.84
CA GLN A 629 -5.15 -20.25 31.23
C GLN A 629 -5.43 -20.68 32.66
N ARG A 630 -5.67 -21.98 32.88
CA ARG A 630 -5.78 -22.53 34.23
C ARG A 630 -4.44 -22.43 34.96
N GLY A 631 -4.49 -22.10 36.25
CA GLY A 631 -3.35 -22.17 37.15
C GLY A 631 -3.26 -23.52 37.83
N VAL A 632 -2.74 -23.52 39.05
CA VAL A 632 -2.66 -24.70 39.91
C VAL A 632 -3.53 -24.52 41.15
N VAL A 633 -3.96 -25.61 41.76
CA VAL A 633 -4.79 -25.59 42.97
C VAL A 633 -4.02 -24.90 44.11
N GLY A 634 -4.63 -23.87 44.72
CA GLY A 634 -4.00 -23.06 45.77
C GLY A 634 -2.90 -22.10 45.28
N GLY A 635 -2.67 -22.02 43.97
CA GLY A 635 -1.68 -21.12 43.38
C GLY A 635 -2.05 -19.65 43.55
N THR A 636 -1.06 -18.81 43.86
CA THR A 636 -1.22 -17.36 44.03
C THR A 636 -0.26 -16.61 43.11
N GLY A 637 -0.66 -15.43 42.60
CA GLY A 637 0.19 -14.59 41.76
C GLY A 637 0.03 -14.86 40.26
N LEU A 638 0.97 -14.34 39.46
CA LEU A 638 0.94 -14.40 37.99
C LEU A 638 0.96 -15.85 37.49
N ASN A 639 0.07 -16.18 36.55
CA ASN A 639 0.10 -17.46 35.86
C ASN A 639 1.36 -17.54 35.00
N ASN A 640 2.20 -18.54 35.26
CA ASN A 640 3.50 -18.71 34.60
C ASN A 640 3.61 -20.05 33.87
N VAL A 641 2.48 -20.69 33.58
CA VAL A 641 2.42 -21.94 32.80
C VAL A 641 3.04 -21.71 31.43
N ALA A 642 3.90 -22.66 31.00
CA ALA A 642 4.77 -22.64 29.82
C ALA A 642 6.00 -21.71 29.88
N MET A 643 6.16 -20.89 30.93
CA MET A 643 7.31 -19.96 31.02
C MET A 643 8.60 -20.67 31.46
N LEU A 644 9.73 -20.09 31.07
CA LEU A 644 11.05 -20.51 31.57
C LEU A 644 11.31 -19.91 32.96
N VAL A 645 11.40 -20.78 33.96
CA VAL A 645 11.58 -20.41 35.36
C VAL A 645 12.77 -21.13 35.99
N ARG A 646 13.15 -20.68 37.18
CA ARG A 646 14.17 -21.28 38.00
C ARG A 646 13.70 -21.35 39.45
N VAL A 647 13.90 -22.51 40.05
CA VAL A 647 13.64 -22.77 41.47
C VAL A 647 14.91 -23.30 42.15
N PHE A 648 14.92 -23.22 43.47
CA PHE A 648 16.00 -23.70 44.33
C PHE A 648 15.39 -24.48 45.48
N GLY A 649 16.06 -25.51 45.96
CA GLY A 649 15.58 -26.22 47.13
C GLY A 649 16.29 -27.53 47.40
N LYS A 650 15.81 -28.22 48.44
CA LYS A 650 16.28 -29.54 48.84
C LYS A 650 15.48 -30.62 48.12
N VAL A 651 16.17 -31.67 47.66
CA VAL A 651 15.53 -32.84 47.05
C VAL A 651 14.90 -33.70 48.13
N THR A 652 13.59 -33.89 48.08
CA THR A 652 12.80 -34.59 49.11
C THR A 652 12.46 -36.02 48.71
N ALA A 653 12.29 -36.28 47.41
CA ALA A 653 11.97 -37.60 46.84
C ALA A 653 12.56 -37.74 45.44
N VAL A 654 12.95 -38.96 45.04
CA VAL A 654 13.52 -39.29 43.73
C VAL A 654 12.93 -40.62 43.24
N ASN A 655 12.53 -40.69 41.98
CA ASN A 655 12.12 -41.93 41.31
C ASN A 655 12.97 -42.12 40.04
N PRO A 656 13.98 -43.01 40.10
CA PRO A 656 14.83 -43.31 38.94
C PRO A 656 14.09 -43.99 37.78
N THR A 657 13.12 -44.84 38.08
CA THR A 657 12.35 -45.62 37.08
C THR A 657 11.48 -44.70 36.22
N GLU A 658 10.73 -43.82 36.86
CA GLU A 658 9.83 -42.87 36.20
C GLU A 658 10.52 -41.54 35.86
N LYS A 659 11.81 -41.41 36.18
CA LYS A 659 12.66 -40.24 35.89
C LYS A 659 12.05 -38.93 36.38
N TRP A 660 11.85 -38.82 37.70
CA TRP A 660 11.46 -37.56 38.33
C TRP A 660 12.03 -37.41 39.74
N PHE A 661 12.01 -36.20 40.27
CA PHE A 661 12.32 -35.90 41.68
C PHE A 661 11.47 -34.73 42.18
N TYR A 662 11.42 -34.51 43.50
CA TYR A 662 10.77 -33.35 44.12
C TYR A 662 11.81 -32.40 44.70
N VAL A 663 11.58 -31.09 44.54
CA VAL A 663 12.41 -30.03 45.12
C VAL A 663 11.55 -29.13 46.02
N ASP A 664 11.96 -28.96 47.27
CA ASP A 664 11.27 -28.11 48.24
C ASP A 664 12.17 -26.95 48.67
N ASP A 665 11.64 -25.73 48.60
CA ASP A 665 12.29 -24.50 49.05
C ASP A 665 11.97 -24.17 50.53
N GLY A 666 11.36 -25.11 51.25
CA GLY A 666 10.90 -24.94 52.62
C GLY A 666 9.47 -24.41 52.74
N CYS A 667 8.75 -24.25 51.63
CA CYS A 667 7.35 -23.81 51.67
C CYS A 667 6.38 -24.95 52.02
N GLY A 668 6.82 -26.21 51.96
CA GLY A 668 6.01 -27.35 52.34
C GLY A 668 4.87 -27.67 51.37
N LEU A 669 4.99 -27.29 50.09
CA LEU A 669 4.06 -27.66 49.02
C LEU A 669 3.88 -29.19 49.00
N GLN A 670 2.67 -29.71 48.81
CA GLN A 670 2.41 -31.16 48.72
C GLN A 670 1.53 -31.50 47.52
N ASP A 671 1.80 -32.64 46.89
CA ASP A 671 1.10 -33.11 45.68
C ASP A 671 -0.16 -33.96 45.97
N GLY A 672 -0.60 -34.01 47.23
CA GLY A 672 -1.71 -34.85 47.69
C GLY A 672 -1.39 -36.34 47.83
N SER A 673 -0.23 -36.80 47.35
CA SER A 673 0.28 -38.17 47.54
C SER A 673 1.30 -38.27 48.68
N GLY A 674 1.52 -37.18 49.42
CA GLY A 674 2.44 -37.09 50.55
C GLY A 674 3.88 -36.68 50.19
N ASN A 675 4.19 -36.44 48.91
CA ASN A 675 5.49 -35.91 48.52
C ASN A 675 5.53 -34.40 48.75
N ILE A 676 6.63 -33.91 49.35
CA ILE A 676 6.82 -32.49 49.66
C ILE A 676 7.66 -31.83 48.57
N GLY A 677 7.22 -30.70 48.02
CA GLY A 677 7.92 -29.88 47.05
C GLY A 677 7.29 -29.87 45.65
N LEU A 678 7.99 -29.24 44.71
CA LEU A 678 7.64 -29.18 43.29
C LEU A 678 8.17 -30.42 42.56
N LYS A 679 7.30 -31.12 41.84
CA LYS A 679 7.71 -32.25 40.99
C LYS A 679 8.49 -31.75 39.77
N VAL A 680 9.70 -32.28 39.59
CA VAL A 680 10.56 -32.06 38.43
C VAL A 680 10.50 -33.30 37.53
N LYS A 681 9.96 -33.15 36.32
CA LYS A 681 9.79 -34.22 35.33
C LYS A 681 11.01 -34.27 34.41
N CYS A 682 11.78 -35.35 34.47
CA CYS A 682 13.03 -35.56 33.72
C CYS A 682 12.84 -36.54 32.54
N TYR A 683 11.64 -36.59 31.96
CA TYR A 683 11.26 -37.42 30.81
C TYR A 683 10.57 -36.55 29.74
N ASP A 684 10.15 -37.16 28.62
CA ASP A 684 9.66 -36.48 27.40
C ASP A 684 10.70 -35.54 26.76
N LEU A 685 11.96 -35.96 26.79
CA LEU A 685 13.09 -35.24 26.22
C LEU A 685 13.37 -35.74 24.80
N ALA A 686 13.84 -34.86 23.94
CA ALA A 686 14.29 -35.23 22.60
C ALA A 686 15.44 -36.25 22.66
N ALA A 687 15.60 -37.03 21.58
CA ALA A 687 16.63 -38.06 21.50
C ALA A 687 18.02 -37.48 21.78
N GLY A 688 18.82 -38.18 22.60
CA GLY A 688 20.15 -37.74 23.02
C GLY A 688 20.17 -36.88 24.29
N ASN A 689 19.02 -36.42 24.80
CA ASN A 689 18.94 -35.72 26.08
C ASN A 689 18.57 -36.69 27.22
N SER A 690 19.30 -36.58 28.33
CA SER A 690 19.00 -37.26 29.59
C SER A 690 19.32 -36.32 30.75
N ILE A 691 18.41 -36.17 31.71
CA ILE A 691 18.63 -35.33 32.89
C ILE A 691 19.14 -36.22 34.03
N PRO A 692 20.36 -35.98 34.54
CA PRO A 692 20.83 -36.67 35.73
C PRO A 692 19.93 -36.34 36.93
N LEU A 693 19.46 -37.37 37.62
CA LEU A 693 18.67 -37.19 38.83
C LEU A 693 19.60 -36.88 40.00
N PRO A 694 19.33 -35.82 40.79
CA PRO A 694 20.10 -35.52 41.99
C PRO A 694 19.84 -36.57 43.07
N ALA A 695 20.77 -36.71 44.01
CA ALA A 695 20.56 -37.53 45.19
C ALA A 695 19.46 -36.93 46.09
N GLN A 696 18.69 -37.77 46.77
CA GLN A 696 17.81 -37.30 47.83
C GLN A 696 18.62 -36.57 48.91
N ASN A 697 18.06 -35.51 49.47
CA ASN A 697 18.71 -34.54 50.37
C ASN A 697 19.73 -33.58 49.73
N ALA A 698 20.06 -33.71 48.44
CA ALA A 698 20.90 -32.73 47.76
C ALA A 698 20.18 -31.37 47.66
N TYR A 699 20.93 -30.28 47.69
CA TYR A 699 20.42 -28.98 47.30
C TYR A 699 20.60 -28.80 45.80
N VAL A 700 19.58 -28.29 45.12
CA VAL A 700 19.59 -28.15 43.67
C VAL A 700 19.07 -26.79 43.24
N LYS A 701 19.60 -26.32 42.12
CA LYS A 701 19.03 -25.26 41.29
C LYS A 701 18.45 -25.92 40.05
N VAL A 702 17.17 -25.73 39.80
CA VAL A 702 16.47 -26.31 38.64
C VAL A 702 15.92 -25.20 37.78
N THR A 703 16.35 -25.16 36.52
CA THR A 703 15.76 -24.33 35.46
C THR A 703 14.83 -25.18 34.63
N GLY A 704 13.69 -24.68 34.18
CA GLY A 704 12.80 -25.48 33.35
C GLY A 704 11.54 -24.75 32.93
N ILE A 705 10.76 -25.45 32.11
CA ILE A 705 9.46 -24.99 31.65
C ILE A 705 8.38 -25.41 32.64
N VAL A 706 7.54 -24.46 33.05
CA VAL A 706 6.38 -24.73 33.90
C VAL A 706 5.29 -25.46 33.11
N SER A 707 4.71 -26.50 33.70
CA SER A 707 3.52 -27.18 33.18
C SER A 707 2.60 -27.59 34.33
N ILE A 708 1.45 -28.16 34.01
CA ILE A 708 0.44 -28.61 34.97
C ILE A 708 0.47 -30.15 35.05
N GLY A 709 0.49 -30.69 36.26
CA GLY A 709 0.40 -32.12 36.53
C GLY A 709 -1.03 -32.59 36.83
N THR A 710 -1.21 -33.91 36.91
CA THR A 710 -2.46 -34.52 37.39
C THR A 710 -2.84 -33.96 38.76
N GLY A 711 -4.13 -33.68 38.97
CA GLY A 711 -4.60 -33.01 40.20
C GLY A 711 -4.38 -31.49 40.19
N TYR A 712 -3.97 -30.91 39.06
CA TYR A 712 -3.72 -29.47 38.89
C TYR A 712 -2.61 -28.94 39.82
N VAL A 713 -1.55 -29.73 40.01
CA VAL A 713 -0.36 -29.35 40.76
C VAL A 713 0.72 -28.82 39.81
N PRO A 714 1.60 -27.90 40.25
CA PRO A 714 2.67 -27.41 39.40
C PRO A 714 3.71 -28.50 39.13
N VAL A 715 4.25 -28.53 37.91
CA VAL A 715 5.40 -29.36 37.57
C VAL A 715 6.42 -28.55 36.78
N LEU A 716 7.70 -28.89 36.93
CA LEU A 716 8.79 -28.26 36.22
C LEU A 716 9.47 -29.25 35.28
N ARG A 717 9.77 -28.81 34.06
CA ARG A 717 10.38 -29.63 33.01
C ARG A 717 11.75 -29.07 32.61
N PRO A 718 12.86 -29.62 33.14
CA PRO A 718 14.19 -29.31 32.64
C PRO A 718 14.29 -29.68 31.16
N ARG A 719 15.05 -28.89 30.40
CA ARG A 719 15.15 -29.02 28.94
C ARG A 719 16.41 -29.77 28.52
N LYS A 720 17.46 -29.67 29.32
CA LYS A 720 18.81 -30.21 29.05
C LYS A 720 19.58 -30.47 30.34
N PRO A 721 20.66 -31.29 30.35
CA PRO A 721 21.36 -31.67 31.58
C PRO A 721 21.77 -30.48 32.47
N ALA A 722 22.23 -29.38 31.85
CA ALA A 722 22.66 -28.18 32.54
C ALA A 722 21.54 -27.42 33.29
N ASP A 723 20.28 -27.78 33.07
CA ASP A 723 19.15 -27.17 33.77
C ASP A 723 19.01 -27.69 35.21
N VAL A 724 19.60 -28.83 35.56
CA VAL A 724 19.64 -29.37 36.94
C VAL A 724 21.06 -29.29 37.47
N VAL A 725 21.29 -28.46 38.49
CA VAL A 725 22.61 -28.24 39.08
C VAL A 725 22.56 -28.55 40.56
N THR A 726 23.32 -29.53 41.01
CA THR A 726 23.55 -29.80 42.44
C THR A 726 24.43 -28.72 43.04
N LEU A 727 24.04 -28.22 44.21
CA LEU A 727 24.71 -27.17 44.96
C LEU A 727 25.54 -27.79 46.10
N ILE A 728 26.67 -27.16 46.42
CA ILE A 728 27.62 -27.62 47.45
C ILE A 728 27.11 -27.29 48.86
N SER A 729 26.24 -26.28 48.98
CA SER A 729 25.61 -25.82 50.22
C SER A 729 24.16 -25.38 49.96
N PRO A 730 23.34 -25.18 51.02
CA PRO A 730 22.01 -24.61 50.88
C PRO A 730 22.06 -23.26 50.12
N PRO A 731 21.16 -23.03 49.16
CA PRO A 731 21.10 -21.83 48.32
C PRO A 731 20.77 -20.56 49.10
#